data_AF-A0A9P8ZJI7-F1
#
_entry.id   AF-A0A9P8ZJI7-F1
#
_cell.length_a   1.000
_cell.length_b   1.000
_cell.length_c   1.000
_cell.angle_alpha   90.00
_cell.angle_beta   90.00
_cell.angle_gamma   90.00
#
_symmetry.space_group_name_H-M   'P 1'
#
loop_
_entity.id
_entity.type
_entity.pdbx_description
1 polymer ?
#
loop_
_entity_poly.entity_id
_entity_poly.type
_entity_poly.pdbx_seq_one_letter_code
_entity_poly.pdbx_strand_id
1 'polypeptide(L)'
;MAYQQHSSRPGSYAMPVPLHPDAHTPFESSAYLADPRSSFIGGQPVSASHTPTPLLAASIPLPPGSPSNAPYSIRSGTPNMQQQYQYPGSPSNAPYSSRSGTPSMQQYTHPGSPNNGPYPLRAGTPNMQQQYPYPSSPSNGPYPLRASTPSNGPYPLHADTANAHMQQHGSQHAHEMPYMAPAAYTPSTGTPYLRAQKRRRRWCFAFTLLALAIIVVAVVVPIYFLVIKKDNSGSSSSGGGPNTGGGSVDGGDTAQDPTTGSQFIVGRDGDTVTTSAGAKFVYANSFNGYFVVDSKNPYNSGARAQDWSPALNETWDWNVHKIRGVNFGGWLVPEPFIVPGLYQKYMNSSTNTVQISGDEWSLSQAMAQDPQGLAAAMEDHYKTFITEEDVAQLPGAGLNFIRLPIGFWAIETWTDVEEAEPFLAHVSWKYALQAIEWCRKYGIRVNLDLHAVPGAQNPWNHSGKGGNINFLSGAMGYANAQRGLDYMRTIIEFISQPEYSNVVVMFGIVNEPDVDIPTLQNFYRHAHDVLRSVTGFGAGKGPFLSIHDRFQGPAVWFGFMSGADRVALDQHPYFAFGAGNAPEIEPFIARSCEEWGPDFMQSQTAFGVTTAGEWSLGFNDCGLYINGVRDTHVTQGCAAWDTWEEYDDTKKTQLLNFASAQMDTFAHWFFWTWKIGEDWTGHVRCPLWSYKLGLDNGWIPRDPRTAEGACQRAGSERGTAAPHSAWQTGGAGAGTFLAGQPSAVWPPASLPGLEPTSGLWPTYTAARAAVTLPPIANNPKSVTTNDNPYYATAGFGGQALSSSVDGWANNKDTAQMVTRVSGCAYPDTYEGGTTIPAACAGAAKARRTVGAEGVAAKEPIVTPPPVSAGKRTV
;
A
#
# COMPACT_ATOMS: atom_id res chain seq x y z
N MET A 1 61.27 -3.61 0.66
CA MET A 1 62.41 -4.37 1.22
C MET A 1 61.98 -4.98 2.56
N ALA A 2 62.76 -5.92 3.12
CA ALA A 2 62.82 -6.38 4.53
C ALA A 2 61.67 -6.00 5.51
N TYR A 3 60.94 -6.95 6.12
CA TYR A 3 61.26 -7.60 7.42
C TYR A 3 61.17 -6.62 8.65
N GLN A 4 60.74 -6.99 9.87
CA GLN A 4 60.60 -8.31 10.51
C GLN A 4 59.48 -8.37 11.60
N GLN A 5 59.23 -9.58 12.13
CA GLN A 5 58.19 -9.97 13.11
C GLN A 5 58.57 -9.75 14.59
N HIS A 6 57.59 -10.02 15.48
CA HIS A 6 57.62 -10.57 16.87
C HIS A 6 56.86 -9.70 17.91
N SER A 7 55.87 -10.14 18.71
CA SER A 7 55.61 -11.33 19.58
C SER A 7 56.27 -11.26 20.97
N SER A 8 55.71 -11.71 22.12
CA SER A 8 54.32 -12.06 22.53
C SER A 8 54.26 -12.53 24.01
N ARG A 9 53.20 -12.15 24.79
CA ARG A 9 52.76 -12.76 26.09
C ARG A 9 53.77 -12.62 27.29
N PRO A 10 53.51 -13.19 28.50
CA PRO A 10 52.42 -12.91 29.47
C PRO A 10 52.92 -12.73 30.94
N GLY A 11 52.03 -12.47 31.92
CA GLY A 11 52.36 -12.63 33.36
C GLY A 11 51.31 -12.10 34.36
N SER A 12 51.00 -12.84 35.43
CA SER A 12 49.87 -12.62 36.36
C SER A 12 50.27 -12.57 37.85
N TYR A 13 49.38 -12.02 38.72
CA TYR A 13 49.06 -12.36 40.13
C TYR A 13 49.12 -11.30 41.26
N ALA A 14 48.21 -11.51 42.23
CA ALA A 14 48.21 -11.17 43.68
C ALA A 14 47.59 -9.85 44.21
N MET A 15 46.94 -9.96 45.40
CA MET A 15 46.39 -8.87 46.26
C MET A 15 47.25 -8.72 47.54
N PRO A 16 47.02 -7.71 48.42
CA PRO A 16 46.14 -7.91 49.59
C PRO A 16 45.38 -6.64 50.11
N VAL A 17 44.70 -6.75 51.25
CA VAL A 17 43.81 -5.74 51.91
C VAL A 17 44.22 -5.48 53.38
N PRO A 18 44.02 -4.25 53.92
CA PRO A 18 43.56 -4.03 55.31
C PRO A 18 42.37 -3.03 55.38
N LEU A 19 41.22 -3.27 56.04
CA LEU A 19 40.90 -3.34 57.50
C LEU A 19 40.52 -1.99 58.19
N HIS A 20 39.20 -1.79 58.43
CA HIS A 20 38.46 -1.42 59.68
C HIS A 20 39.00 -0.32 60.68
N PRO A 21 38.23 0.21 61.68
CA PRO A 21 36.86 -0.16 62.14
C PRO A 21 35.86 0.98 62.59
N ASP A 22 34.60 0.59 62.90
CA ASP A 22 33.71 1.05 64.03
C ASP A 22 33.12 2.50 64.11
N ALA A 23 31.95 2.80 64.72
CA ALA A 23 30.83 1.97 65.25
C ALA A 23 29.52 2.77 65.64
N HIS A 24 28.40 2.05 65.91
CA HIS A 24 27.22 2.34 66.80
C HIS A 24 26.34 3.62 66.60
N THR A 25 25.06 3.59 66.16
CA THR A 25 23.73 3.18 66.79
C THR A 25 23.15 4.11 67.89
N PRO A 26 21.82 4.14 68.20
CA PRO A 26 20.57 4.02 67.39
C PRO A 26 19.41 4.98 67.81
N PHE A 27 18.28 5.03 67.05
CA PHE A 27 16.87 5.41 67.42
C PHE A 27 16.00 5.31 66.12
N GLU A 28 14.70 5.01 65.98
CA GLU A 28 13.57 4.45 66.79
C GLU A 28 12.32 5.37 66.99
N SER A 29 11.10 4.79 66.79
CA SER A 29 9.72 5.38 66.94
C SER A 29 9.32 6.48 65.91
N SER A 30 8.03 6.79 65.58
CA SER A 30 6.69 6.16 65.70
C SER A 30 5.66 6.94 64.82
N ALA A 31 4.82 6.33 63.96
CA ALA A 31 3.42 5.85 64.16
C ALA A 31 2.28 6.86 63.79
N TYR A 32 1.01 6.38 63.81
CA TYR A 32 -0.29 7.03 63.46
C TYR A 32 -0.58 7.15 61.93
N LEU A 33 -1.60 6.48 61.35
CA LEU A 33 -3.10 6.49 61.49
C LEU A 33 -3.77 7.57 60.59
N ALA A 34 -4.95 7.36 59.96
CA ALA A 34 -6.00 6.34 60.13
C ALA A 34 -6.76 5.95 58.83
N ASP A 35 -7.65 4.93 58.93
CA ASP A 35 -8.66 4.46 57.95
C ASP A 35 -10.02 4.29 58.68
N PRO A 36 -11.16 4.51 58.00
CA PRO A 36 -12.42 3.87 58.40
C PRO A 36 -13.25 3.26 57.23
N ARG A 37 -13.05 1.96 56.96
CA ARG A 37 -13.98 0.82 57.20
C ARG A 37 -15.49 1.09 57.39
N SER A 38 -16.43 0.18 57.09
CA SER A 38 -16.40 -1.16 56.40
C SER A 38 -17.81 -1.46 55.79
N SER A 39 -18.62 -2.51 55.94
CA SER A 39 -18.68 -3.87 56.59
C SER A 39 -20.08 -4.46 56.28
N PHE A 40 -20.42 -5.76 56.28
CA PHE A 40 -19.74 -7.08 56.13
C PHE A 40 -20.87 -8.13 55.86
N ILE A 41 -20.63 -9.37 55.40
CA ILE A 41 -20.62 -10.67 56.16
C ILE A 41 -20.73 -11.77 55.06
N GLY A 42 -20.12 -12.96 55.07
CA GLY A 42 -19.13 -13.60 55.97
C GLY A 42 -19.15 -15.14 55.84
N GLY A 43 -18.03 -15.86 56.08
CA GLY A 43 -18.00 -17.35 56.17
C GLY A 43 -16.72 -18.06 55.68
N GLN A 44 -16.04 -18.82 56.56
CA GLN A 44 -14.80 -19.64 56.39
C GLN A 44 -14.68 -20.62 57.60
N PRO A 45 -13.68 -21.54 57.73
CA PRO A 45 -12.54 -21.93 56.85
C PRO A 45 -12.73 -23.37 56.27
N VAL A 46 -11.78 -24.29 55.96
CA VAL A 46 -10.32 -24.58 56.14
C VAL A 46 -9.86 -25.54 54.98
N SER A 47 -8.63 -26.02 54.72
CA SER A 47 -7.25 -25.94 55.29
C SER A 47 -6.16 -26.41 54.28
N ALA A 48 -4.87 -26.19 54.64
CA ALA A 48 -3.63 -27.00 54.43
C ALA A 48 -3.63 -28.34 53.60
N SER A 49 -2.53 -28.80 52.95
CA SER A 49 -1.18 -28.22 52.67
C SER A 49 -0.24 -29.15 51.84
N HIS A 50 0.79 -28.56 51.19
CA HIS A 50 2.14 -29.11 50.87
C HIS A 50 2.41 -30.03 49.64
N THR A 51 3.71 -30.11 49.29
CA THR A 51 4.43 -30.75 48.15
C THR A 51 5.68 -31.50 48.73
N PRO A 52 6.78 -31.93 48.01
CA PRO A 52 7.08 -32.16 46.57
C PRO A 52 7.89 -33.47 46.19
N THR A 53 7.98 -33.82 44.88
CA THR A 53 9.13 -34.54 44.17
C THR A 53 9.56 -36.00 44.55
N PRO A 54 10.49 -36.72 43.83
CA PRO A 54 10.86 -36.81 42.38
C PRO A 54 11.28 -38.26 41.84
N LEU A 55 11.83 -38.32 40.59
CA LEU A 55 12.89 -39.22 40.00
C LEU A 55 12.60 -40.55 39.20
N LEU A 56 13.28 -40.65 38.02
CA LEU A 56 13.88 -41.82 37.29
C LEU A 56 12.98 -42.98 36.73
N ALA A 57 13.38 -43.82 35.74
CA ALA A 57 14.22 -43.69 34.52
C ALA A 57 14.22 -44.97 33.61
N ALA A 58 14.56 -44.79 32.31
CA ALA A 58 15.20 -45.74 31.35
C ALA A 58 14.50 -47.02 30.79
N SER A 59 14.58 -47.22 29.45
CA SER A 59 15.01 -48.46 28.71
C SER A 59 14.44 -48.56 27.26
N ILE A 60 15.15 -49.26 26.34
CA ILE A 60 14.87 -49.38 24.88
C ILE A 60 14.99 -50.85 24.41
N PRO A 61 14.13 -51.36 23.50
CA PRO A 61 14.63 -51.92 22.22
C PRO A 61 13.76 -51.70 20.95
N LEU A 62 14.41 -51.80 19.78
CA LEU A 62 13.89 -51.86 18.39
C LEU A 62 14.24 -53.26 17.78
N PRO A 63 14.10 -53.58 16.47
CA PRO A 63 13.18 -53.15 15.39
C PRO A 63 12.24 -54.35 15.07
N PRO A 64 12.07 -54.93 13.84
CA PRO A 64 11.93 -54.46 12.43
C PRO A 64 10.52 -54.82 11.85
N GLY A 65 10.16 -54.75 10.56
CA GLY A 65 10.80 -54.23 9.32
C GLY A 65 9.92 -54.45 8.07
N SER A 66 10.21 -53.78 6.95
CA SER A 66 9.49 -53.89 5.66
C SER A 66 10.03 -55.04 4.77
N PRO A 67 9.32 -55.47 3.69
CA PRO A 67 9.67 -54.91 2.35
C PRO A 67 8.57 -54.90 1.25
N SER A 68 8.64 -53.86 0.39
CA SER A 68 8.50 -53.81 -1.09
C SER A 68 7.42 -54.57 -1.93
N ASN A 69 7.00 -53.87 -2.99
CA ASN A 69 6.59 -54.33 -4.35
C ASN A 69 5.09 -54.43 -4.72
N ALA A 70 4.84 -54.05 -5.98
CA ALA A 70 3.60 -54.12 -6.77
C ALA A 70 3.81 -55.12 -7.95
N PRO A 71 2.98 -55.23 -9.01
CA PRO A 71 1.67 -54.61 -9.30
C PRO A 71 0.58 -55.63 -9.78
N TYR A 72 -0.65 -55.17 -10.03
CA TYR A 72 -1.58 -55.79 -11.00
C TYR A 72 -2.66 -54.80 -11.46
N SER A 73 -3.31 -55.09 -12.59
CA SER A 73 -4.40 -54.31 -13.19
C SER A 73 -5.58 -55.21 -13.61
N ILE A 74 -6.78 -54.64 -13.77
CA ILE A 74 -7.83 -55.04 -14.74
C ILE A 74 -8.98 -53.99 -14.74
N ARG A 75 -9.89 -54.06 -15.73
CA ARG A 75 -10.86 -53.00 -16.11
C ARG A 75 -12.29 -53.18 -15.56
N SER A 76 -13.05 -52.08 -15.65
CA SER A 76 -14.47 -51.95 -16.07
C SER A 76 -15.62 -52.50 -15.19
N GLY A 77 -16.67 -51.68 -14.99
CA GLY A 77 -18.01 -52.15 -14.60
C GLY A 77 -18.94 -51.15 -13.89
N THR A 78 -19.73 -50.37 -14.64
CA THR A 78 -20.99 -49.71 -14.20
C THR A 78 -22.19 -50.46 -14.83
N PRO A 79 -23.49 -50.31 -14.41
CA PRO A 79 -24.10 -49.26 -13.56
C PRO A 79 -25.22 -49.73 -12.55
N ASN A 80 -25.81 -48.74 -11.83
CA ASN A 80 -27.20 -48.66 -11.29
C ASN A 80 -27.82 -49.75 -10.36
N MET A 81 -28.26 -49.37 -9.13
CA MET A 81 -29.68 -49.00 -8.82
C MET A 81 -30.02 -48.69 -7.32
N GLN A 82 -30.96 -47.74 -7.13
CA GLN A 82 -32.09 -47.65 -6.15
C GLN A 82 -31.93 -47.62 -4.59
N GLN A 83 -32.53 -46.56 -3.99
CA GLN A 83 -33.49 -46.53 -2.84
C GLN A 83 -33.06 -46.96 -1.40
N GLN A 84 -33.63 -46.48 -0.25
CA GLN A 84 -34.49 -45.33 0.14
C GLN A 84 -34.64 -45.30 1.71
N TYR A 85 -35.24 -44.24 2.32
CA TYR A 85 -35.83 -44.16 3.70
C TYR A 85 -34.87 -44.13 4.93
N GLN A 86 -35.16 -43.55 6.12
CA GLN A 86 -36.16 -42.53 6.59
C GLN A 86 -35.75 -41.96 8.01
N TYR A 87 -36.35 -40.84 8.45
CA TYR A 87 -36.20 -40.24 9.80
C TYR A 87 -37.34 -40.63 10.79
N PRO A 88 -37.11 -40.60 12.13
CA PRO A 88 -38.17 -40.81 13.14
C PRO A 88 -38.52 -39.58 14.02
N GLY A 89 -39.83 -39.26 14.09
CA GLY A 89 -40.60 -39.12 15.34
C GLY A 89 -40.38 -37.96 16.34
N SER A 90 -41.41 -37.12 16.52
CA SER A 90 -41.64 -36.30 17.73
C SER A 90 -42.78 -36.87 18.59
N PRO A 91 -42.93 -36.43 19.86
CA PRO A 91 -44.23 -36.39 20.53
C PRO A 91 -44.61 -34.97 21.03
N SER A 92 -45.88 -34.78 21.39
CA SER A 92 -46.50 -33.48 21.74
C SER A 92 -47.31 -33.56 23.04
N ASN A 93 -47.59 -32.40 23.67
CA ASN A 93 -48.87 -32.10 24.36
C ASN A 93 -48.94 -30.62 24.85
N ALA A 94 -50.17 -30.10 25.01
CA ALA A 94 -50.52 -28.82 25.65
C ALA A 94 -51.38 -29.10 26.92
N PRO A 95 -51.90 -28.13 27.74
CA PRO A 95 -52.94 -27.15 27.33
C PRO A 95 -53.06 -25.77 28.07
N TYR A 96 -53.70 -24.77 27.42
CA TYR A 96 -54.53 -23.64 27.99
C TYR A 96 -53.89 -22.63 29.00
N SER A 97 -54.25 -21.34 29.08
CA SER A 97 -55.59 -20.71 28.99
C SER A 97 -55.60 -19.21 28.55
N SER A 98 -56.73 -18.49 28.79
CA SER A 98 -57.11 -17.15 28.28
C SER A 98 -56.55 -15.95 29.12
N ARG A 99 -56.73 -14.63 28.84
CA ARG A 99 -57.92 -13.89 28.33
C ARG A 99 -57.66 -12.38 28.00
N SER A 100 -58.37 -11.84 26.99
CA SER A 100 -58.94 -10.46 26.83
C SER A 100 -58.16 -9.14 27.16
N GLY A 101 -58.19 -8.17 26.23
CA GLY A 101 -58.10 -6.72 26.54
C GLY A 101 -57.87 -5.74 25.36
N THR A 102 -58.86 -4.90 25.00
CA THR A 102 -58.76 -3.72 24.11
C THR A 102 -59.66 -2.57 24.62
N PRO A 103 -59.30 -1.29 24.39
CA PRO A 103 -59.87 -0.44 23.31
C PRO A 103 -58.77 0.28 22.48
N SER A 104 -58.92 0.69 21.21
CA SER A 104 -59.78 1.75 20.60
C SER A 104 -59.38 3.19 21.01
N MET A 105 -59.43 4.24 20.17
CA MET A 105 -59.97 4.42 18.81
C MET A 105 -59.43 5.75 18.16
N GLN A 106 -59.25 5.82 16.82
CA GLN A 106 -59.81 6.86 15.91
C GLN A 106 -59.23 6.79 14.47
N GLN A 107 -59.93 7.38 13.49
CA GLN A 107 -59.68 7.25 12.03
C GLN A 107 -59.87 8.59 11.30
N TYR A 108 -59.17 8.79 10.18
CA TYR A 108 -59.55 9.57 8.98
C TYR A 108 -58.56 9.19 7.86
N THR A 109 -58.84 8.86 6.59
CA THR A 109 -60.04 8.54 5.77
C THR A 109 -59.49 8.10 4.38
N HIS A 110 -60.16 7.17 3.70
CA HIS A 110 -59.86 6.67 2.33
C HIS A 110 -60.39 7.62 1.22
N PRO A 111 -60.18 7.43 -0.12
CA PRO A 111 -59.95 6.16 -0.89
C PRO A 111 -58.82 6.21 -1.98
N GLY A 112 -58.51 5.12 -2.70
CA GLY A 112 -59.07 3.75 -2.70
C GLY A 112 -58.24 2.75 -3.53
N SER A 113 -58.64 1.47 -3.53
CA SER A 113 -57.99 0.34 -4.23
C SER A 113 -58.98 -0.35 -5.19
N PRO A 114 -58.55 -1.30 -6.05
CA PRO A 114 -58.69 -2.71 -5.64
C PRO A 114 -57.66 -3.73 -6.19
N ASN A 115 -57.23 -4.66 -5.33
CA ASN A 115 -57.09 -6.13 -5.55
C ASN A 115 -56.08 -6.65 -6.62
N ASN A 116 -55.42 -7.82 -6.49
CA ASN A 116 -55.54 -9.00 -5.59
C ASN A 116 -54.16 -9.55 -5.18
N GLY A 117 -54.11 -10.36 -4.10
CA GLY A 117 -53.01 -11.31 -3.81
C GLY A 117 -53.20 -12.68 -4.48
N PRO A 118 -52.42 -13.75 -4.16
CA PRO A 118 -51.72 -13.99 -2.88
C PRO A 118 -50.21 -14.35 -2.97
N TYR A 119 -49.55 -14.35 -1.80
CA TYR A 119 -48.18 -14.89 -1.59
C TYR A 119 -48.17 -16.43 -1.51
N PRO A 120 -47.00 -17.10 -1.66
CA PRO A 120 -46.29 -17.52 -0.43
C PRO A 120 -44.74 -17.59 -0.47
N LEU A 121 -44.15 -17.55 0.73
CA LEU A 121 -42.83 -18.10 1.14
C LEU A 121 -41.52 -17.37 0.76
N ARG A 122 -40.46 -17.78 1.48
CA ARG A 122 -39.18 -17.07 1.73
C ARG A 122 -38.00 -18.00 1.48
N ALA A 123 -37.10 -17.66 0.54
CA ALA A 123 -35.85 -18.40 0.31
C ALA A 123 -34.81 -17.54 -0.45
N GLY A 124 -33.52 -17.76 -0.15
CA GLY A 124 -32.37 -17.53 -1.04
C GLY A 124 -32.02 -16.08 -1.44
N THR A 125 -30.94 -15.55 -0.88
CA THR A 125 -30.13 -14.50 -1.52
C THR A 125 -29.44 -15.06 -2.77
N PRO A 126 -29.64 -14.50 -3.98
CA PRO A 126 -28.94 -14.97 -5.17
C PRO A 126 -27.52 -14.39 -5.26
N ASN A 127 -26.51 -15.23 -5.53
CA ASN A 127 -25.19 -14.76 -5.95
C ASN A 127 -25.32 -14.02 -7.29
N MET A 128 -24.90 -12.75 -7.37
CA MET A 128 -24.80 -12.05 -8.65
C MET A 128 -23.50 -12.39 -9.37
N GLN A 129 -23.56 -13.37 -10.27
CA GLN A 129 -22.54 -13.53 -11.31
C GLN A 129 -22.68 -12.38 -12.32
N GLN A 130 -21.78 -11.40 -12.26
CA GLN A 130 -21.74 -10.33 -13.26
C GLN A 130 -21.09 -10.85 -14.55
N GLN A 131 -21.90 -11.11 -15.58
CA GLN A 131 -21.42 -11.30 -16.94
C GLN A 131 -21.29 -9.94 -17.63
N TYR A 132 -20.06 -9.48 -17.86
CA TYR A 132 -19.81 -8.36 -18.76
C TYR A 132 -20.06 -8.80 -20.23
N PRO A 133 -20.77 -7.99 -21.03
CA PRO A 133 -20.93 -8.26 -22.45
C PRO A 133 -19.65 -7.88 -23.22
N TYR A 134 -19.00 -8.88 -23.83
CA TYR A 134 -17.86 -8.65 -24.71
C TYR A 134 -18.22 -7.76 -25.92
N PRO A 135 -17.37 -6.78 -26.31
CA PRO A 135 -17.50 -6.11 -27.60
C PRO A 135 -17.16 -7.11 -28.72
N SER A 136 -18.12 -7.40 -29.60
CA SER A 136 -17.95 -8.39 -30.66
C SER A 136 -17.05 -7.87 -31.80
N SER A 137 -15.87 -8.46 -31.97
CA SER A 137 -15.04 -8.22 -33.16
C SER A 137 -15.76 -8.68 -34.44
N PRO A 138 -15.71 -7.91 -35.55
CA PRO A 138 -16.38 -8.27 -36.79
C PRO A 138 -15.68 -9.46 -37.48
N SER A 139 -16.42 -10.53 -37.73
CA SER A 139 -15.93 -11.73 -38.43
C SER A 139 -15.80 -11.50 -39.94
N ASN A 140 -14.59 -11.60 -40.49
CA ASN A 140 -14.37 -11.55 -41.93
C ASN A 140 -14.81 -12.85 -42.63
N GLY A 141 -15.58 -12.72 -43.71
CA GLY A 141 -15.86 -13.78 -44.68
C GLY A 141 -14.79 -13.87 -45.78
N PRO A 142 -14.58 -15.03 -46.43
CA PRO A 142 -13.42 -15.28 -47.29
C PRO A 142 -13.65 -14.90 -48.76
N TYR A 143 -12.56 -14.78 -49.53
CA TYR A 143 -12.31 -15.30 -50.90
C TYR A 143 -10.95 -14.76 -51.45
N PRO A 144 -10.28 -15.39 -52.45
CA PRO A 144 -8.97 -15.98 -52.13
C PRO A 144 -7.73 -15.47 -52.89
N LEU A 145 -6.57 -15.79 -52.28
CA LEU A 145 -5.24 -16.02 -52.86
C LEU A 145 -4.91 -15.49 -54.27
N ARG A 146 -3.96 -14.55 -54.35
CA ARG A 146 -2.91 -14.58 -55.38
C ARG A 146 -1.61 -13.98 -54.86
N ALA A 147 -0.47 -14.60 -55.19
CA ALA A 147 0.84 -14.20 -54.69
C ALA A 147 1.66 -13.46 -55.76
N SER A 148 2.44 -12.44 -55.36
CA SER A 148 3.81 -12.21 -55.82
C SER A 148 4.45 -10.98 -55.14
N THR A 149 5.75 -11.08 -54.89
CA THR A 149 6.68 -9.99 -54.56
C THR A 149 7.75 -9.91 -55.67
N PRO A 150 8.63 -8.89 -55.72
CA PRO A 150 8.41 -7.45 -55.54
C PRO A 150 9.04 -6.64 -56.71
N SER A 151 8.96 -5.30 -56.68
CA SER A 151 10.10 -4.36 -56.92
C SER A 151 9.68 -2.97 -57.45
N ASN A 152 10.53 -1.96 -57.16
CA ASN A 152 10.80 -0.70 -57.87
C ASN A 152 9.64 0.27 -58.23
N GLY A 153 9.79 1.55 -57.84
CA GLY A 153 9.05 2.71 -58.39
C GLY A 153 9.79 3.36 -59.58
N PRO A 154 9.74 4.70 -59.81
CA PRO A 154 8.99 5.73 -59.05
C PRO A 154 8.30 6.84 -59.91
N TYR A 155 7.45 7.68 -59.26
CA TYR A 155 7.00 9.02 -59.73
C TYR A 155 6.15 9.12 -61.04
N PRO A 156 5.56 10.29 -61.42
CA PRO A 156 4.83 11.29 -60.61
C PRO A 156 3.55 11.91 -61.28
N LEU A 157 2.82 12.72 -60.49
CA LEU A 157 2.12 13.99 -60.84
C LEU A 157 0.82 14.05 -61.69
N HIS A 158 0.07 15.16 -61.43
CA HIS A 158 -1.17 15.68 -62.03
C HIS A 158 -2.44 14.81 -61.86
N ALA A 159 -3.63 15.33 -61.50
CA ALA A 159 -4.40 16.53 -61.93
C ALA A 159 -5.00 16.34 -63.35
N ASP A 160 -6.24 16.76 -63.66
CA ASP A 160 -7.12 17.73 -62.98
C ASP A 160 -8.61 17.53 -63.35
N THR A 161 -9.55 18.05 -62.55
CA THR A 161 -10.97 18.36 -62.91
C THR A 161 -11.90 17.25 -63.49
N ALA A 162 -13.19 17.49 -63.78
CA ALA A 162 -14.29 18.00 -62.93
C ALA A 162 -15.66 17.75 -63.63
N ASN A 163 -16.74 17.58 -62.85
CA ASN A 163 -18.17 17.68 -63.26
C ASN A 163 -18.69 16.71 -64.34
N ALA A 164 -20.01 16.46 -64.50
CA ALA A 164 -21.17 16.43 -63.58
C ALA A 164 -22.36 15.83 -64.35
N HIS A 165 -23.40 15.33 -63.66
CA HIS A 165 -24.81 15.60 -63.99
C HIS A 165 -25.78 15.06 -62.91
N MET A 166 -26.92 15.73 -62.72
CA MET A 166 -27.95 15.42 -61.71
C MET A 166 -29.29 15.00 -62.33
N GLN A 167 -30.09 14.28 -61.54
CA GLN A 167 -31.55 14.41 -61.36
C GLN A 167 -31.85 13.83 -59.95
N GLN A 168 -32.32 14.58 -58.93
CA GLN A 168 -33.64 15.20 -58.73
C GLN A 168 -34.79 14.18 -58.73
N HIS A 169 -35.73 14.14 -57.79
CA HIS A 169 -36.13 15.07 -56.69
C HIS A 169 -35.97 14.39 -55.29
N GLY A 170 -36.01 15.02 -54.11
CA GLY A 170 -36.55 16.33 -53.67
C GLY A 170 -37.97 16.16 -53.06
N SER A 171 -38.36 16.76 -51.94
CA SER A 171 -37.75 17.63 -50.91
C SER A 171 -38.77 17.71 -49.74
N GLN A 172 -38.67 18.42 -48.60
CA GLN A 172 -37.84 19.48 -47.98
C GLN A 172 -38.07 19.35 -46.43
N HIS A 173 -37.59 20.11 -45.42
CA HIS A 173 -36.95 21.42 -45.26
C HIS A 173 -35.92 21.40 -44.10
N ALA A 174 -35.04 22.41 -44.08
CA ALA A 174 -34.30 22.92 -42.92
C ALA A 174 -34.08 24.44 -43.13
N HIS A 175 -33.59 25.19 -42.12
CA HIS A 175 -33.37 26.65 -42.23
C HIS A 175 -31.88 27.05 -42.08
N GLU A 176 -31.37 27.69 -43.14
CA GLU A 176 -30.13 28.47 -43.25
C GLU A 176 -30.26 29.87 -42.59
N MET A 177 -29.23 30.67 -42.26
CA MET A 177 -27.73 30.64 -42.30
C MET A 177 -27.23 31.83 -41.39
N PRO A 178 -25.93 32.25 -41.27
CA PRO A 178 -24.70 31.85 -41.97
C PRO A 178 -23.45 31.56 -41.11
N TYR A 179 -22.39 31.06 -41.76
CA TYR A 179 -21.02 30.96 -41.22
C TYR A 179 -20.16 32.14 -41.71
N MET A 180 -19.32 32.74 -40.84
CA MET A 180 -18.32 33.75 -41.23
C MET A 180 -16.90 33.19 -41.13
N ALA A 181 -16.09 33.38 -42.18
CA ALA A 181 -14.69 32.99 -42.19
C ALA A 181 -13.79 34.05 -41.52
N PRO A 182 -12.89 33.69 -40.59
CA PRO A 182 -11.88 34.60 -40.06
C PRO A 182 -10.84 34.97 -41.14
N ALA A 183 -10.43 36.24 -41.16
CA ALA A 183 -9.38 36.72 -42.06
C ALA A 183 -7.96 36.33 -41.57
N ALA A 184 -7.01 36.30 -42.50
CA ALA A 184 -5.59 36.09 -42.17
C ALA A 184 -5.04 37.22 -41.29
N TYR A 185 -4.31 36.86 -40.23
CA TYR A 185 -3.67 37.81 -39.31
C TYR A 185 -2.14 37.71 -39.41
N THR A 186 -1.48 38.82 -39.73
CA THR A 186 -0.02 38.97 -39.68
C THR A 186 0.41 39.44 -38.28
N PRO A 187 1.57 39.00 -37.77
CA PRO A 187 1.94 39.22 -36.38
C PRO A 187 2.25 40.70 -36.09
N SER A 188 1.55 41.28 -35.11
CA SER A 188 1.87 42.60 -34.56
C SER A 188 2.00 42.58 -33.03
N THR A 189 2.63 43.63 -32.48
CA THR A 189 3.32 43.56 -31.18
C THR A 189 2.42 43.79 -29.96
N GLY A 190 2.36 42.80 -29.06
CA GLY A 190 2.14 42.98 -27.62
C GLY A 190 0.77 43.54 -27.19
N THR A 191 -0.20 42.65 -26.97
CA THR A 191 -1.57 43.01 -26.56
C THR A 191 -1.64 43.69 -25.18
N PRO A 192 -2.62 44.61 -24.96
CA PRO A 192 -2.66 45.43 -23.74
C PRO A 192 -3.00 44.66 -22.44
N TYR A 193 -3.55 43.44 -22.53
CA TYR A 193 -4.01 42.68 -21.36
C TYR A 193 -2.88 42.37 -20.37
N LEU A 194 -1.69 42.03 -20.88
CA LEU A 194 -0.49 41.77 -20.07
C LEU A 194 -0.01 43.00 -19.27
N ARG A 195 -0.39 44.22 -19.67
CA ARG A 195 -0.10 45.45 -18.90
C ARG A 195 -1.04 45.62 -17.70
N ALA A 196 -2.28 45.12 -17.77
CA ALA A 196 -3.24 45.21 -16.67
C ALA A 196 -2.84 44.30 -15.49
N GLN A 197 -2.54 43.02 -15.78
CA GLN A 197 -2.15 42.02 -14.78
C GLN A 197 -0.87 42.46 -14.02
N LYS A 198 0.14 42.96 -14.75
CA LYS A 198 1.40 43.48 -14.18
C LYS A 198 1.22 44.77 -13.36
N ARG A 199 0.15 45.54 -13.59
CA ARG A 199 -0.21 46.71 -12.78
C ARG A 199 -0.95 46.31 -11.50
N ARG A 200 -1.87 45.34 -11.55
CA ARG A 200 -2.63 44.85 -10.37
C ARG A 200 -1.70 44.20 -9.33
N ARG A 201 -0.77 43.34 -9.76
CA ARG A 201 0.21 42.67 -8.86
C ARG A 201 1.12 43.66 -8.10
N ARG A 202 1.43 44.82 -8.69
CA ARG A 202 2.20 45.90 -8.04
C ARG A 202 1.42 46.60 -6.92
N TRP A 203 0.12 46.82 -7.10
CA TRP A 203 -0.72 47.40 -6.05
C TRP A 203 -0.91 46.43 -4.88
N CYS A 204 -1.12 45.13 -5.15
CA CYS A 204 -1.18 44.12 -4.08
C CYS A 204 0.10 44.10 -3.23
N PHE A 205 1.28 44.14 -3.86
CA PHE A 205 2.57 44.27 -3.15
C PHE A 205 2.71 45.58 -2.37
N ALA A 206 2.22 46.70 -2.91
CA ALA A 206 2.23 47.98 -2.19
C ALA A 206 1.33 47.94 -0.95
N PHE A 207 0.16 47.30 -1.03
CA PHE A 207 -0.76 47.16 0.11
C PHE A 207 -0.25 46.17 1.16
N THR A 208 0.39 45.05 0.79
CA THR A 208 1.01 44.16 1.78
C THR A 208 2.23 44.78 2.45
N LEU A 209 3.06 45.53 1.71
CA LEU A 209 4.16 46.30 2.31
C LEU A 209 3.66 47.42 3.24
N LEU A 210 2.56 48.09 2.89
CA LEU A 210 1.93 49.09 3.76
C LEU A 210 1.34 48.45 5.03
N ALA A 211 0.68 47.28 4.91
CA ALA A 211 0.18 46.54 6.07
C ALA A 211 1.32 46.06 6.99
N LEU A 212 2.42 45.53 6.42
CA LEU A 212 3.63 45.19 7.17
C LEU A 212 4.25 46.40 7.86
N ALA A 213 4.35 47.55 7.19
CA ALA A 213 4.83 48.78 7.80
C ALA A 213 3.94 49.26 8.96
N ILE A 214 2.61 49.16 8.81
CA ILE A 214 1.65 49.48 9.89
C ILE A 214 1.82 48.52 11.08
N ILE A 215 1.97 47.22 10.85
CA ILE A 215 2.21 46.22 11.90
C ILE A 215 3.54 46.49 12.60
N VAL A 216 4.62 46.75 11.85
CA VAL A 216 5.93 47.09 12.43
C VAL A 216 5.85 48.37 13.27
N VAL A 217 5.17 49.41 12.83
CA VAL A 217 4.94 50.62 13.64
C VAL A 217 4.09 50.32 14.88
N ALA A 218 3.01 49.54 14.74
CA ALA A 218 2.10 49.19 15.83
C ALA A 218 2.75 48.29 16.91
N VAL A 219 3.80 47.53 16.57
CA VAL A 219 4.55 46.67 17.52
C VAL A 219 5.79 47.39 18.07
N VAL A 220 6.59 48.04 17.21
CA VAL A 220 7.86 48.66 17.61
C VAL A 220 7.66 49.95 18.40
N VAL A 221 6.64 50.77 18.10
CA VAL A 221 6.41 52.02 18.83
C VAL A 221 6.04 51.77 20.30
N PRO A 222 5.10 50.87 20.66
CA PRO A 222 4.87 50.51 22.06
C PRO A 222 6.11 49.93 22.75
N ILE A 223 6.86 49.04 22.11
CA ILE A 223 8.09 48.47 22.69
C ILE A 223 9.13 49.56 22.96
N TYR A 224 9.33 50.50 22.03
CA TYR A 224 10.27 51.61 22.21
C TYR A 224 9.90 52.51 23.40
N PHE A 225 8.62 52.86 23.55
CA PHE A 225 8.16 53.73 24.65
C PHE A 225 7.96 53.01 26.00
N LEU A 226 7.76 51.69 26.02
CA LEU A 226 7.55 50.91 27.25
C LEU A 226 8.83 50.24 27.79
N VAL A 227 9.82 49.95 26.92
CA VAL A 227 11.03 49.19 27.29
C VAL A 227 12.31 50.03 27.23
N ILE A 228 12.44 50.94 26.25
CA ILE A 228 13.75 51.54 25.91
C ILE A 228 13.99 52.91 26.57
N LYS A 229 12.96 53.62 27.06
CA LYS A 229 13.15 54.89 27.79
C LYS A 229 12.53 54.91 29.19
N LYS A 230 13.39 54.70 30.19
CA LYS A 230 13.22 55.22 31.56
C LYS A 230 14.55 55.76 32.06
N ASP A 231 14.56 56.96 32.62
CA ASP A 231 15.78 57.74 32.81
C ASP A 231 16.63 57.30 34.02
N ASN A 232 17.95 57.51 33.93
CA ASN A 232 18.91 57.18 34.97
C ASN A 232 18.77 58.08 36.20
N SER A 233 18.56 57.49 37.37
CA SER A 233 19.01 58.01 38.66
C SER A 233 19.25 56.84 39.61
N GLY A 234 20.32 56.90 40.41
CA GLY A 234 20.75 55.75 41.21
C GLY A 234 21.13 56.14 42.64
N SER A 235 21.04 55.16 43.55
CA SER A 235 21.74 55.14 44.83
C SER A 235 21.78 53.70 45.36
N SER A 236 22.64 53.44 46.34
CA SER A 236 23.07 52.10 46.76
C SER A 236 22.39 51.59 48.04
N SER A 237 22.29 50.27 48.18
CA SER A 237 22.51 49.55 49.45
C SER A 237 22.56 48.03 49.22
N SER A 238 23.02 47.28 50.22
CA SER A 238 23.44 45.88 50.14
C SER A 238 22.54 44.92 50.92
N GLY A 239 22.45 43.68 50.44
CA GLY A 239 21.83 42.52 51.10
C GLY A 239 21.94 41.30 50.18
N GLY A 240 22.08 40.07 50.68
CA GLY A 240 22.38 38.94 49.79
C GLY A 240 22.09 37.53 50.32
N GLY A 241 21.84 36.64 49.36
CA GLY A 241 21.76 35.18 49.50
C GLY A 241 20.42 34.63 50.04
N PRO A 242 20.13 33.32 49.82
CA PRO A 242 20.61 32.44 48.76
C PRO A 242 19.47 31.66 48.04
N ASN A 243 19.84 30.77 47.09
CA ASN A 243 18.93 29.97 46.27
C ASN A 243 17.93 29.09 47.04
N THR A 244 16.71 28.95 46.49
CA THR A 244 15.98 27.67 46.42
C THR A 244 15.40 27.51 45.01
N GLY A 245 15.70 26.41 44.32
CA GLY A 245 15.23 26.16 42.95
C GLY A 245 13.97 25.30 42.89
N GLY A 246 13.13 25.54 41.89
CA GLY A 246 12.09 24.62 41.43
C GLY A 246 12.31 24.33 39.95
N GLY A 247 12.66 23.08 39.61
CA GLY A 247 12.97 22.70 38.24
C GLY A 247 11.75 22.24 37.47
N SER A 248 11.27 23.07 36.54
CA SER A 248 10.50 22.58 35.38
C SER A 248 11.48 21.94 34.41
N VAL A 249 11.21 20.71 33.96
CA VAL A 249 11.96 20.08 32.87
C VAL A 249 11.39 20.62 31.56
N ASP A 250 12.12 21.52 30.92
CA ASP A 250 11.80 22.10 29.63
C ASP A 250 13.10 22.18 28.81
N GLY A 251 13.03 21.81 27.53
CA GLY A 251 14.19 21.62 26.64
C GLY A 251 14.25 20.22 25.99
N GLY A 252 14.31 20.21 24.65
CA GLY A 252 14.57 19.00 23.87
C GLY A 252 16.06 18.64 23.86
N ASP A 253 16.37 17.36 24.09
CA ASP A 253 17.73 16.84 24.24
C ASP A 253 18.51 16.89 22.91
N THR A 254 19.11 18.06 22.63
CA THR A 254 19.88 18.35 21.42
C THR A 254 21.37 18.22 21.71
N ALA A 255 21.83 16.97 21.76
CA ALA A 255 23.22 16.59 22.02
C ALA A 255 24.16 16.92 20.84
N GLN A 256 24.34 18.22 20.55
CA GLN A 256 25.20 18.72 19.49
C GLN A 256 26.67 18.76 19.95
N ASP A 257 27.44 17.72 19.63
CA ASP A 257 28.91 17.72 19.79
C ASP A 257 29.57 18.68 18.77
N PRO A 258 30.20 19.79 19.21
CA PRO A 258 30.80 20.77 18.31
C PRO A 258 32.05 20.24 17.57
N THR A 259 32.58 19.08 17.94
CA THR A 259 33.90 18.59 17.49
C THR A 259 33.84 17.52 16.40
N THR A 260 32.71 16.84 16.22
CA THR A 260 32.57 15.75 15.22
C THR A 260 31.53 15.98 14.12
N GLY A 261 30.75 17.06 14.18
CA GLY A 261 29.72 17.38 13.17
C GLY A 261 28.54 16.39 13.13
N SER A 262 28.46 15.49 14.11
CA SER A 262 27.38 14.51 14.23
C SER A 262 26.12 15.14 14.82
N GLN A 263 24.96 14.77 14.26
CA GLN A 263 23.65 15.19 14.75
C GLN A 263 22.83 13.98 15.19
N PHE A 264 22.41 13.99 16.46
CA PHE A 264 21.29 13.19 16.94
C PHE A 264 20.20 14.17 17.39
N ILE A 265 19.03 14.08 16.77
CA ILE A 265 17.92 15.02 16.96
C ILE A 265 16.64 14.21 17.16
N VAL A 266 15.94 14.47 18.26
CA VAL A 266 14.55 14.04 18.50
C VAL A 266 13.68 15.29 18.45
N GLY A 267 13.02 15.52 17.31
CA GLY A 267 12.24 16.74 17.05
C GLY A 267 10.73 16.53 17.21
N ARG A 268 10.02 17.59 17.62
CA ARG A 268 8.61 17.58 18.01
C ARG A 268 7.80 18.65 17.26
N ASP A 269 6.51 18.71 17.55
CA ASP A 269 5.61 19.76 17.04
C ASP A 269 6.21 21.16 17.24
N GLY A 270 6.27 21.95 16.17
CA GLY A 270 6.89 23.28 16.16
C GLY A 270 8.40 23.32 15.84
N ASP A 271 9.12 22.19 15.84
CA ASP A 271 10.55 22.17 15.49
C ASP A 271 10.77 22.38 13.98
N THR A 272 11.89 23.02 13.64
CA THR A 272 12.29 23.23 12.24
C THR A 272 13.00 22.01 11.68
N VAL A 273 12.36 21.32 10.74
CA VAL A 273 13.02 20.32 9.89
C VAL A 273 13.92 21.03 8.88
N THR A 274 15.09 20.43 8.63
CA THR A 274 15.85 20.67 7.39
C THR A 274 15.84 19.37 6.57
N THR A 275 15.52 19.47 5.28
CA THR A 275 15.47 18.31 4.37
C THR A 275 16.87 17.96 3.84
N SER A 276 17.01 16.79 3.23
CA SER A 276 18.25 16.41 2.53
C SER A 276 18.63 17.36 1.38
N ALA A 277 17.67 18.10 0.83
CA ALA A 277 17.88 19.16 -0.17
C ALA A 277 18.15 20.56 0.43
N GLY A 278 18.23 20.68 1.76
CA GLY A 278 18.48 21.95 2.47
C GLY A 278 17.26 22.88 2.61
N ALA A 279 16.09 22.48 2.11
CA ALA A 279 14.83 23.20 2.37
C ALA A 279 14.46 23.09 3.86
N LYS A 280 13.65 24.04 4.35
CA LYS A 280 13.24 24.09 5.76
C LYS A 280 11.74 24.34 5.90
N PHE A 281 11.12 23.59 6.79
CA PHE A 281 9.71 23.72 7.17
C PHE A 281 9.55 23.46 8.68
N VAL A 282 8.42 23.86 9.25
CA VAL A 282 8.04 23.56 10.64
C VAL A 282 7.31 22.22 10.67
N TYR A 283 7.76 21.28 11.49
CA TYR A 283 7.05 20.01 11.69
C TYR A 283 5.76 20.27 12.48
N ALA A 284 4.63 19.83 11.92
CA ALA A 284 3.31 19.99 12.51
C ALA A 284 2.74 18.62 12.89
N ASN A 285 2.65 18.34 14.19
CA ASN A 285 2.14 17.09 14.73
C ASN A 285 1.59 17.28 16.15
N SER A 286 0.35 17.78 16.24
CA SER A 286 -0.37 17.98 17.50
C SER A 286 -0.76 16.68 18.24
N PHE A 287 -0.33 15.51 17.75
CA PHE A 287 -0.60 14.19 18.33
C PHE A 287 0.61 13.60 19.08
N ASN A 288 1.53 14.46 19.54
CA ASN A 288 2.61 14.13 20.47
C ASN A 288 3.61 13.06 19.95
N GLY A 289 3.63 12.84 18.63
CA GLY A 289 4.70 12.11 17.96
C GLY A 289 6.02 12.91 17.94
N TYR A 290 7.06 12.27 17.41
CA TYR A 290 8.38 12.87 17.27
C TYR A 290 9.16 12.23 16.13
N PHE A 291 9.92 13.05 15.40
CA PHE A 291 10.82 12.62 14.35
C PHE A 291 12.22 12.36 14.89
N VAL A 292 12.98 11.47 14.24
CA VAL A 292 14.37 11.16 14.61
C VAL A 292 15.30 11.38 13.42
N VAL A 293 16.39 12.12 13.64
CA VAL A 293 17.54 12.20 12.73
C VAL A 293 18.77 11.75 13.50
N ASP A 294 19.47 10.75 12.98
CA ASP A 294 20.67 10.18 13.58
C ASP A 294 21.75 10.04 12.50
N SER A 295 22.74 10.94 12.52
CA SER A 295 23.81 10.99 11.54
C SER A 295 24.87 9.90 11.75
N LYS A 296 24.84 9.16 12.87
CA LYS A 296 25.73 8.02 13.16
C LYS A 296 25.07 6.69 12.83
N ASN A 297 23.74 6.63 12.86
CA ASN A 297 22.94 5.49 12.48
C ASN A 297 21.72 5.95 11.64
N PRO A 298 21.86 6.13 10.31
CA PRO A 298 20.74 6.52 9.45
C PRO A 298 19.58 5.50 9.44
N TYR A 299 19.81 4.28 9.94
CA TYR A 299 18.78 3.25 10.09
C TYR A 299 18.02 3.30 11.42
N ASN A 300 18.26 4.28 12.28
CA ASN A 300 17.60 4.42 13.58
C ASN A 300 16.05 4.40 13.45
N SER A 301 15.41 3.40 14.07
CA SER A 301 13.95 3.19 14.05
C SER A 301 13.24 3.76 15.30
N GLY A 302 13.80 4.76 15.98
CA GLY A 302 13.25 5.28 17.24
C GLY A 302 12.00 6.18 17.10
N ALA A 303 11.71 6.69 15.90
CA ALA A 303 10.65 7.68 15.64
C ALA A 303 9.24 7.12 15.85
N ARG A 304 8.29 8.02 16.16
CA ARG A 304 6.89 7.69 16.47
C ARG A 304 5.93 8.70 15.85
N ALA A 305 4.96 8.23 15.06
CA ALA A 305 4.00 9.10 14.38
C ALA A 305 3.03 9.81 15.36
N GLN A 306 2.45 9.11 16.34
CA GLN A 306 1.57 9.67 17.39
C GLN A 306 1.72 8.89 18.69
N ASP A 307 1.28 9.44 19.83
CA ASP A 307 1.34 8.74 21.12
C ASP A 307 0.56 7.41 21.16
N TRP A 308 -0.54 7.28 20.40
CA TRP A 308 -1.31 6.03 20.24
C TRP A 308 -0.70 5.03 19.23
N SER A 309 0.37 5.41 18.54
CA SER A 309 1.07 4.55 17.57
C SER A 309 2.40 4.07 18.19
N PRO A 310 2.77 2.78 18.07
CA PRO A 310 4.05 2.29 18.55
C PRO A 310 5.18 2.90 17.70
N ALA A 311 6.31 3.23 18.31
CA ALA A 311 7.52 3.65 17.59
C ALA A 311 7.97 2.54 16.62
N LEU A 312 8.79 2.85 15.61
CA LEU A 312 9.14 1.86 14.57
C LEU A 312 9.95 0.67 15.11
N ASN A 313 10.66 0.84 16.22
CA ASN A 313 11.36 -0.22 16.98
C ASN A 313 10.48 -0.92 18.04
N GLU A 314 9.23 -0.52 18.22
CA GLU A 314 8.27 -1.15 19.14
C GLU A 314 7.37 -2.16 18.42
N THR A 315 6.93 -3.19 19.16
CA THR A 315 6.07 -4.25 18.63
C THR A 315 4.67 -3.72 18.27
N TRP A 316 4.25 -3.97 17.02
CA TRP A 316 2.89 -3.72 16.58
C TRP A 316 1.97 -4.88 16.99
N ASP A 317 1.15 -4.69 18.02
CA ASP A 317 0.04 -5.60 18.33
C ASP A 317 -1.15 -5.32 17.41
N TRP A 318 -1.49 -6.29 16.56
CA TRP A 318 -2.60 -6.22 15.60
C TRP A 318 -3.99 -6.24 16.24
N ASN A 319 -4.11 -6.65 17.49
CA ASN A 319 -5.38 -6.64 18.23
C ASN A 319 -5.70 -5.26 18.85
N VAL A 320 -4.74 -4.33 18.81
CA VAL A 320 -4.82 -3.01 19.45
C VAL A 320 -4.61 -1.88 18.44
N HIS A 321 -3.62 -2.01 17.56
CA HIS A 321 -3.19 -0.93 16.67
C HIS A 321 -3.84 -1.06 15.29
N LYS A 322 -4.52 0.00 14.86
CA LYS A 322 -5.17 0.12 13.55
C LYS A 322 -4.24 0.79 12.55
N ILE A 323 -4.24 0.30 11.31
CA ILE A 323 -3.59 0.98 10.18
C ILE A 323 -4.51 2.14 9.79
N ARG A 324 -3.96 3.35 9.81
CA ARG A 324 -4.58 4.55 9.26
C ARG A 324 -3.58 5.16 8.31
N GLY A 325 -3.75 4.93 7.00
CA GLY A 325 -2.76 5.28 6.00
C GLY A 325 -3.32 5.92 4.75
N VAL A 326 -2.40 6.27 3.86
CA VAL A 326 -2.69 6.76 2.51
C VAL A 326 -1.82 6.02 1.51
N ASN A 327 -2.30 5.91 0.28
CA ASN A 327 -1.49 5.45 -0.84
C ASN A 327 -0.67 6.62 -1.40
N PHE A 328 0.51 6.32 -1.95
CA PHE A 328 1.27 7.22 -2.83
C PHE A 328 1.07 6.83 -4.31
N GLY A 329 -0.19 6.63 -4.70
CA GLY A 329 -0.60 6.41 -6.10
C GLY A 329 -0.22 7.58 -7.00
N GLY A 330 -0.07 7.33 -8.31
CA GLY A 330 0.40 8.32 -9.28
C GLY A 330 1.88 8.74 -9.17
N TRP A 331 2.65 8.27 -8.16
CA TRP A 331 4.05 8.66 -7.97
C TRP A 331 5.04 7.77 -8.73
N LEU A 332 5.32 6.57 -8.23
CA LEU A 332 6.28 5.63 -8.83
C LEU A 332 5.66 4.72 -9.89
N VAL A 333 4.33 4.75 -9.97
CA VAL A 333 3.51 4.32 -11.11
C VAL A 333 2.55 5.49 -11.38
N PRO A 334 2.71 6.27 -12.47
CA PRO A 334 1.85 7.40 -12.79
C PRO A 334 0.46 6.96 -13.31
N GLU A 335 -0.55 7.78 -13.02
CA GLU A 335 -1.93 7.57 -13.48
C GLU A 335 -2.55 8.89 -13.95
N PRO A 336 -3.31 8.94 -15.06
CA PRO A 336 -3.83 10.18 -15.64
C PRO A 336 -4.73 11.00 -14.73
N PHE A 337 -5.55 10.36 -13.90
CA PHE A 337 -6.47 11.10 -13.01
C PHE A 337 -5.78 11.62 -11.75
N ILE A 338 -4.63 11.04 -11.39
CA ILE A 338 -3.81 11.47 -10.24
C ILE A 338 -2.80 12.53 -10.66
N VAL A 339 -2.21 12.44 -11.86
CA VAL A 339 -1.25 13.41 -12.39
C VAL A 339 -1.62 13.92 -13.80
N PRO A 340 -2.80 14.56 -13.97
CA PRO A 340 -3.29 14.94 -15.30
C PRO A 340 -2.36 15.89 -16.05
N GLY A 341 -1.69 16.84 -15.37
CA GLY A 341 -0.71 17.72 -15.99
C GLY A 341 0.49 17.00 -16.63
N LEU A 342 0.95 15.89 -16.04
CA LEU A 342 2.06 15.08 -16.56
C LEU A 342 1.70 14.45 -17.90
N TYR A 343 0.51 13.87 -17.98
CA TYR A 343 -0.03 13.26 -19.19
C TYR A 343 -0.38 14.31 -20.26
N GLN A 344 -1.02 15.41 -19.86
CA GLN A 344 -1.42 16.51 -20.76
C GLN A 344 -0.23 17.21 -21.41
N LYS A 345 0.94 17.30 -20.74
CA LYS A 345 2.20 17.79 -21.34
C LYS A 345 2.51 17.10 -22.67
N TYR A 346 2.30 15.78 -22.74
CA TYR A 346 2.65 14.97 -23.90
C TYR A 346 1.49 14.76 -24.89
N MET A 347 0.24 14.77 -24.42
CA MET A 347 -0.95 14.73 -25.28
C MET A 347 -1.09 16.02 -26.11
N ASN A 348 -0.78 17.16 -25.51
CA ASN A 348 -0.88 18.47 -26.15
C ASN A 348 0.41 18.88 -26.91
N SER A 349 1.41 18.00 -26.97
CA SER A 349 2.68 18.27 -27.65
C SER A 349 2.56 18.04 -29.16
N SER A 350 2.77 19.10 -29.95
CA SER A 350 2.77 19.04 -31.42
C SER A 350 3.98 18.31 -32.03
N THR A 351 4.96 17.91 -31.21
CA THR A 351 6.12 17.11 -31.65
C THR A 351 6.08 15.65 -31.18
N ASN A 352 5.15 15.28 -30.30
CA ASN A 352 4.96 13.89 -29.88
C ASN A 352 4.22 13.12 -30.97
N THR A 353 4.74 11.96 -31.37
CA THR A 353 4.09 11.06 -32.33
C THR A 353 3.37 9.89 -31.68
N VAL A 354 3.58 9.66 -30.38
CA VAL A 354 2.98 8.56 -29.62
C VAL A 354 1.54 8.89 -29.24
N GLN A 355 0.62 8.00 -29.60
CA GLN A 355 -0.75 8.02 -29.10
C GLN A 355 -0.78 7.50 -27.66
N ILE A 356 -0.97 8.41 -26.71
CA ILE A 356 -1.06 8.03 -25.30
C ILE A 356 -2.43 7.37 -25.03
N SER A 357 -2.39 6.13 -24.54
CA SER A 357 -3.53 5.35 -24.05
C SER A 357 -3.96 5.77 -22.65
N GLY A 358 -3.00 6.21 -21.82
CA GLY A 358 -3.21 6.63 -20.44
C GLY A 358 -2.52 5.76 -19.39
N ASP A 359 -1.53 4.98 -19.80
CA ASP A 359 -0.67 4.11 -18.98
C ASP A 359 0.77 4.64 -18.93
N GLU A 360 1.65 4.05 -18.11
CA GLU A 360 3.07 4.44 -18.08
C GLU A 360 3.81 3.97 -19.36
N TRP A 361 3.35 2.91 -20.04
CA TRP A 361 3.94 2.41 -21.30
C TRP A 361 3.98 3.49 -22.38
N SER A 362 2.81 4.01 -22.75
CA SER A 362 2.67 5.04 -23.78
C SER A 362 3.17 6.41 -23.32
N LEU A 363 3.10 6.71 -22.01
CA LEU A 363 3.74 7.90 -21.44
C LEU A 363 5.27 7.83 -21.57
N SER A 364 5.88 6.67 -21.30
CA SER A 364 7.34 6.48 -21.39
C SER A 364 7.83 6.54 -22.83
N GLN A 365 7.09 5.94 -23.77
CA GLN A 365 7.33 6.10 -25.21
C GLN A 365 7.26 7.58 -25.64
N ALA A 366 6.29 8.35 -25.12
CA ALA A 366 6.18 9.79 -25.42
C ALA A 366 7.31 10.62 -24.77
N MET A 367 7.68 10.32 -23.52
CA MET A 367 8.81 10.95 -22.82
C MET A 367 10.15 10.64 -23.50
N ALA A 368 10.31 9.49 -24.15
CA ALA A 368 11.48 9.18 -24.97
C ALA A 368 11.60 10.08 -26.22
N GLN A 369 10.52 10.76 -26.62
CA GLN A 369 10.51 11.79 -27.68
C GLN A 369 10.62 13.23 -27.14
N ASP A 370 10.67 13.43 -25.81
CA ASP A 370 10.96 14.72 -25.19
C ASP A 370 12.42 15.13 -25.51
N PRO A 371 12.72 16.39 -25.86
CA PRO A 371 14.10 16.87 -25.99
C PRO A 371 14.98 16.69 -24.73
N GLN A 372 14.38 16.49 -23.55
CA GLN A 372 15.07 16.12 -22.30
C GLN A 372 15.29 14.61 -22.14
N GLY A 373 14.50 13.79 -22.85
CA GLY A 373 14.49 12.33 -22.78
C GLY A 373 13.81 11.74 -21.53
N LEU A 374 13.43 10.47 -21.64
CA LEU A 374 12.71 9.70 -20.61
C LEU A 374 13.30 9.82 -19.22
N ALA A 375 14.62 9.64 -19.11
CA ALA A 375 15.32 9.66 -17.82
C ALA A 375 15.19 10.99 -17.08
N ALA A 376 15.27 12.12 -17.79
CA ALA A 376 15.11 13.44 -17.17
C ALA A 376 13.65 13.76 -16.86
N ALA A 377 12.73 13.45 -17.80
CA ALA A 377 11.31 13.73 -17.66
C ALA A 377 10.66 12.99 -16.49
N MET A 378 10.91 11.68 -16.37
CA MET A 378 10.32 10.87 -15.29
C MET A 378 11.02 11.14 -13.94
N GLU A 379 12.34 11.39 -13.93
CA GLU A 379 13.02 11.74 -12.68
C GLU A 379 12.69 13.17 -12.21
N ASP A 380 12.13 14.06 -13.04
CA ASP A 380 11.59 15.35 -12.58
C ASP A 380 10.27 15.14 -11.84
N HIS A 381 9.37 14.31 -12.39
CA HIS A 381 8.14 13.86 -11.71
C HIS A 381 8.43 13.19 -10.36
N TYR A 382 9.33 12.20 -10.33
CA TYR A 382 9.68 11.50 -9.09
C TYR A 382 10.26 12.42 -8.00
N LYS A 383 11.00 13.48 -8.36
CA LYS A 383 11.56 14.46 -7.40
C LYS A 383 10.53 15.45 -6.85
N THR A 384 9.47 15.73 -7.61
CA THR A 384 8.59 16.89 -7.37
C THR A 384 7.18 16.51 -6.94
N PHE A 385 6.68 15.33 -7.30
CA PHE A 385 5.31 14.95 -6.96
C PHE A 385 5.14 14.57 -5.48
N ILE A 386 5.91 13.61 -4.94
CA ILE A 386 5.95 13.34 -3.49
C ILE A 386 7.28 13.82 -2.92
N THR A 387 7.23 14.51 -1.79
CA THR A 387 8.38 15.17 -1.15
C THR A 387 8.53 14.77 0.31
N GLU A 388 9.66 15.14 0.92
CA GLU A 388 9.87 14.96 2.36
C GLU A 388 8.79 15.65 3.21
N GLU A 389 8.26 16.78 2.73
CA GLU A 389 7.23 17.54 3.43
C GLU A 389 5.87 16.82 3.40
N ASP A 390 5.53 16.12 2.31
CA ASP A 390 4.35 15.26 2.23
C ASP A 390 4.37 14.17 3.32
N VAL A 391 5.51 13.47 3.45
CA VAL A 391 5.67 12.41 4.47
C VAL A 391 5.65 13.00 5.89
N ALA A 392 6.21 14.19 6.08
CA ALA A 392 6.23 14.89 7.36
C ALA A 392 4.84 15.39 7.82
N GLN A 393 3.89 15.56 6.90
CA GLN A 393 2.50 15.95 7.20
C GLN A 393 1.63 14.76 7.65
N LEU A 394 1.96 13.52 7.26
CA LEU A 394 1.16 12.34 7.60
C LEU A 394 0.98 12.12 9.13
N PRO A 395 2.02 12.26 9.99
CA PRO A 395 1.85 12.16 11.43
C PRO A 395 0.83 13.14 12.00
N GLY A 396 0.87 14.41 11.53
CA GLY A 396 -0.07 15.47 11.91
C GLY A 396 -1.47 15.34 11.33
N ALA A 397 -1.68 14.44 10.38
CA ALA A 397 -2.99 13.98 9.92
C ALA A 397 -3.51 12.76 10.70
N GLY A 398 -2.80 12.32 11.75
CA GLY A 398 -3.14 11.13 12.54
C GLY A 398 -2.89 9.80 11.82
N LEU A 399 -2.15 9.83 10.70
CA LEU A 399 -1.80 8.67 9.88
C LEU A 399 -0.49 8.03 10.37
N ASN A 400 -0.42 6.70 10.33
CA ASN A 400 0.73 5.92 10.83
C ASN A 400 1.34 4.97 9.78
N PHE A 401 0.79 4.96 8.56
CA PHE A 401 1.19 4.09 7.46
C PHE A 401 1.13 4.78 6.10
N ILE A 402 1.94 4.31 5.15
CA ILE A 402 1.67 4.45 3.71
C ILE A 402 1.57 3.09 3.02
N ARG A 403 0.83 3.03 1.91
CA ARG A 403 1.01 2.01 0.88
C ARG A 403 1.71 2.66 -0.32
N LEU A 404 2.76 1.99 -0.81
CA LEU A 404 3.69 2.52 -1.80
C LEU A 404 3.69 1.63 -3.05
N PRO A 405 2.88 1.96 -4.07
CA PRO A 405 2.93 1.33 -5.39
C PRO A 405 4.32 1.39 -6.01
N ILE A 406 4.81 0.27 -6.52
CA ILE A 406 5.97 0.17 -7.40
C ILE A 406 5.68 -0.78 -8.57
N GLY A 407 6.11 -0.42 -9.79
CA GLY A 407 6.10 -1.33 -10.93
C GLY A 407 7.38 -2.17 -11.00
N PHE A 408 7.34 -3.30 -11.70
CA PHE A 408 8.48 -4.21 -11.85
C PHE A 408 9.75 -3.54 -12.44
N TRP A 409 9.58 -2.45 -13.20
CA TRP A 409 10.68 -1.64 -13.74
C TRP A 409 11.55 -0.99 -12.66
N ALA A 410 11.11 -0.93 -11.40
CA ALA A 410 11.97 -0.61 -10.26
C ALA A 410 13.19 -1.55 -10.17
N ILE A 411 13.07 -2.80 -10.63
CA ILE A 411 14.16 -3.78 -10.71
C ILE A 411 14.86 -3.70 -12.06
N GLU A 412 14.13 -3.87 -13.18
CA GLU A 412 14.66 -3.82 -14.55
C GLU A 412 13.55 -3.85 -15.63
N THR A 413 13.91 -3.55 -16.88
CA THR A 413 13.11 -3.85 -18.08
C THR A 413 13.85 -4.81 -19.02
N TRP A 414 13.11 -5.47 -19.91
CA TRP A 414 13.65 -6.35 -20.96
C TRP A 414 13.47 -5.70 -22.34
N THR A 415 14.57 -5.61 -23.11
CA THR A 415 14.60 -4.97 -24.43
C THR A 415 14.68 -5.96 -25.60
N ASP A 416 14.68 -7.26 -25.33
CA ASP A 416 14.82 -8.34 -26.32
C ASP A 416 13.51 -9.12 -26.59
N VAL A 417 12.43 -8.75 -25.89
CA VAL A 417 11.04 -9.19 -26.16
C VAL A 417 10.48 -8.57 -27.45
N GLU A 418 9.28 -8.98 -27.86
CA GLU A 418 8.71 -8.58 -29.17
C GLU A 418 8.32 -7.09 -29.22
N GLU A 419 7.50 -6.59 -28.28
CA GLU A 419 7.44 -5.14 -27.98
C GLU A 419 8.35 -4.82 -26.78
N ALA A 420 9.48 -4.15 -27.04
CA ALA A 420 10.48 -3.79 -26.02
C ALA A 420 9.90 -2.86 -24.95
N GLU A 421 10.17 -3.19 -23.67
CA GLU A 421 9.56 -2.51 -22.52
C GLU A 421 10.11 -1.08 -22.35
N PRO A 422 9.27 -0.02 -22.46
CA PRO A 422 9.72 1.36 -22.61
C PRO A 422 9.98 2.08 -21.28
N PHE A 423 9.65 1.47 -20.14
CA PHE A 423 9.71 2.10 -18.81
C PHE A 423 11.12 2.54 -18.41
N LEU A 424 11.21 3.54 -17.52
CA LEU A 424 12.48 3.95 -16.93
C LEU A 424 12.95 2.96 -15.86
N ALA A 425 13.61 1.90 -16.31
CA ALA A 425 14.17 0.86 -15.46
C ALA A 425 15.07 1.44 -14.34
N HIS A 426 15.09 0.77 -13.19
CA HIS A 426 15.95 1.01 -12.02
C HIS A 426 15.73 2.32 -11.23
N VAL A 427 15.18 3.38 -11.85
CA VAL A 427 15.17 4.72 -11.25
C VAL A 427 14.07 4.89 -10.18
N SER A 428 12.89 4.29 -10.35
CA SER A 428 11.81 4.39 -9.34
C SER A 428 12.21 3.81 -7.98
N TRP A 429 13.08 2.78 -7.96
CA TRP A 429 13.61 2.20 -6.72
C TRP A 429 14.38 3.19 -5.85
N LYS A 430 15.15 4.11 -6.45
CA LYS A 430 15.86 5.19 -5.73
C LYS A 430 14.90 6.05 -4.91
N TYR A 431 13.70 6.30 -5.45
CA TYR A 431 12.66 7.09 -4.80
C TYR A 431 11.83 6.26 -3.81
N ALA A 432 11.66 4.96 -4.04
CA ALA A 432 11.11 4.04 -3.04
C ALA A 432 12.00 3.97 -1.78
N LEU A 433 13.32 3.89 -1.93
CA LEU A 433 14.26 3.97 -0.79
C LEU A 433 14.19 5.33 -0.08
N GLN A 434 14.13 6.43 -0.83
CA GLN A 434 13.95 7.78 -0.27
C GLN A 434 12.65 7.90 0.55
N ALA A 435 11.55 7.32 0.06
CA ALA A 435 10.29 7.23 0.79
C ALA A 435 10.43 6.47 2.11
N ILE A 436 11.18 5.35 2.11
CA ILE A 436 11.44 4.54 3.31
C ILE A 436 12.33 5.30 4.32
N GLU A 437 13.29 6.12 3.87
CA GLU A 437 14.06 7.02 4.74
C GLU A 437 13.19 8.09 5.39
N TRP A 438 12.31 8.74 4.61
CA TRP A 438 11.36 9.72 5.14
C TRP A 438 10.37 9.07 6.12
N CYS A 439 9.81 7.91 5.78
CA CYS A 439 8.90 7.18 6.67
C CYS A 439 9.59 6.80 7.99
N ARG A 440 10.85 6.35 7.93
CA ARG A 440 11.68 6.10 9.11
C ARG A 440 11.83 7.34 9.99
N LYS A 441 12.19 8.47 9.39
CA LYS A 441 12.39 9.75 10.09
C LYS A 441 11.13 10.18 10.85
N TYR A 442 9.94 10.00 10.28
CA TYR A 442 8.67 10.48 10.82
C TYR A 442 7.81 9.43 11.56
N GLY A 443 8.32 8.21 11.75
CA GLY A 443 7.63 7.16 12.51
C GLY A 443 6.52 6.42 11.74
N ILE A 444 6.51 6.53 10.41
CA ILE A 444 5.51 5.95 9.50
C ILE A 444 5.96 4.55 9.04
N ARG A 445 5.03 3.61 8.98
CA ARG A 445 5.26 2.24 8.44
C ARG A 445 4.84 2.14 6.97
N VAL A 446 5.39 1.16 6.26
CA VAL A 446 5.22 1.00 4.80
C VAL A 446 4.64 -0.38 4.48
N ASN A 447 3.58 -0.39 3.67
CA ASN A 447 3.20 -1.51 2.81
C ASN A 447 3.80 -1.25 1.42
N LEU A 448 4.80 -2.03 1.01
CA LEU A 448 5.42 -1.91 -0.31
C LEU A 448 4.64 -2.78 -1.30
N ASP A 449 4.02 -2.17 -2.30
CA ASP A 449 3.03 -2.84 -3.14
C ASP A 449 3.58 -3.06 -4.56
N LEU A 450 3.64 -4.32 -5.02
CA LEU A 450 4.04 -4.62 -6.40
C LEU A 450 2.84 -4.40 -7.34
N HIS A 451 2.67 -3.14 -7.72
CA HIS A 451 1.48 -2.60 -8.36
C HIS A 451 1.34 -2.99 -9.83
N ALA A 452 2.46 -3.31 -10.48
CA ALA A 452 2.51 -3.77 -11.87
C ALA A 452 3.53 -4.90 -12.03
N VAL A 453 3.09 -6.04 -12.56
CA VAL A 453 3.92 -7.23 -12.83
C VAL A 453 4.10 -7.46 -14.34
N PRO A 454 5.16 -8.16 -14.78
CA PRO A 454 5.38 -8.45 -16.19
C PRO A 454 4.18 -9.13 -16.85
N GLY A 455 3.83 -8.68 -18.05
CA GLY A 455 2.68 -9.20 -18.82
C GLY A 455 1.31 -8.63 -18.44
N ALA A 456 1.24 -7.69 -17.50
CA ALA A 456 0.02 -7.07 -16.95
C ALA A 456 -0.95 -8.08 -16.29
N GLN A 457 -1.28 -7.82 -15.02
CA GLN A 457 -2.21 -8.66 -14.25
C GLN A 457 -3.68 -8.30 -14.43
N ASN A 458 -3.98 -7.12 -14.98
CA ASN A 458 -5.31 -6.58 -15.17
C ASN A 458 -5.32 -5.68 -16.42
N PRO A 459 -6.49 -5.27 -16.94
CA PRO A 459 -6.57 -4.56 -18.21
C PRO A 459 -6.37 -3.03 -18.05
N TRP A 460 -6.19 -2.54 -16.83
CA TRP A 460 -6.20 -1.11 -16.50
C TRP A 460 -4.79 -0.50 -16.55
N ASN A 461 -4.76 0.82 -16.66
CA ASN A 461 -3.53 1.60 -16.88
C ASN A 461 -2.48 1.50 -15.76
N HIS A 462 -2.90 1.35 -14.50
CA HIS A 462 -2.00 1.22 -13.35
C HIS A 462 -1.19 -0.10 -13.33
N SER A 463 -1.49 -1.07 -14.22
CA SER A 463 -0.63 -2.24 -14.46
C SER A 463 0.61 -1.91 -15.32
N GLY A 464 0.79 -0.64 -15.67
CA GLY A 464 1.88 -0.13 -16.50
C GLY A 464 1.59 -0.16 -18.00
N LYS A 465 0.82 -1.13 -18.50
CA LYS A 465 0.36 -1.22 -19.90
C LYS A 465 -1.10 -1.70 -19.92
N GLY A 466 -2.02 -0.86 -20.36
CA GLY A 466 -3.45 -1.24 -20.41
C GLY A 466 -3.76 -2.23 -21.53
N GLY A 467 -4.90 -2.93 -21.42
CA GLY A 467 -5.43 -3.83 -22.45
C GLY A 467 -5.39 -5.31 -22.08
N ASN A 468 -4.44 -6.06 -22.65
CA ASN A 468 -4.43 -7.53 -22.59
C ASN A 468 -3.75 -8.06 -21.31
N ILE A 469 -4.40 -9.03 -20.66
CA ILE A 469 -3.89 -9.71 -19.45
C ILE A 469 -3.07 -10.95 -19.88
N ASN A 470 -1.76 -10.91 -19.64
CA ASN A 470 -0.82 -11.99 -19.98
C ASN A 470 0.04 -12.41 -18.77
N PHE A 471 -0.31 -12.00 -17.55
CA PHE A 471 0.19 -12.60 -16.29
C PHE A 471 -0.79 -13.69 -15.83
N LEU A 472 -0.30 -14.92 -15.59
CA LEU A 472 -1.11 -16.11 -15.26
C LEU A 472 -2.29 -16.41 -16.23
N SER A 473 -2.30 -15.80 -17.42
CA SER A 473 -3.29 -15.91 -18.47
C SER A 473 -2.57 -15.83 -19.82
N GLY A 474 -3.13 -16.41 -20.89
CA GLY A 474 -2.53 -16.36 -22.23
C GLY A 474 -1.21 -17.13 -22.36
N ALA A 475 -0.64 -17.19 -23.57
CA ALA A 475 0.53 -18.02 -23.86
C ALA A 475 1.76 -17.67 -23.01
N MET A 476 1.94 -16.42 -22.58
CA MET A 476 3.07 -16.03 -21.73
C MET A 476 2.76 -16.05 -20.23
N GLY A 477 1.51 -16.32 -19.83
CA GLY A 477 1.02 -16.31 -18.44
C GLY A 477 1.93 -16.97 -17.41
N TYR A 478 2.44 -18.18 -17.71
CA TYR A 478 3.37 -18.87 -16.82
C TYR A 478 4.75 -18.23 -16.79
N ALA A 479 5.35 -17.93 -17.95
CA ALA A 479 6.69 -17.34 -18.05
C ALA A 479 6.75 -15.96 -17.37
N ASN A 480 5.74 -15.13 -17.61
CA ASN A 480 5.55 -13.83 -16.98
C ASN A 480 5.44 -13.94 -15.45
N ALA A 481 4.68 -14.91 -14.95
CA ALA A 481 4.60 -15.20 -13.53
C ALA A 481 5.91 -15.78 -12.94
N GLN A 482 6.70 -16.56 -13.70
CA GLN A 482 8.06 -16.95 -13.28
C GLN A 482 8.96 -15.72 -13.06
N ARG A 483 8.93 -14.75 -13.98
CA ARG A 483 9.68 -13.49 -13.89
C ARG A 483 9.20 -12.63 -12.71
N GLY A 484 7.88 -12.52 -12.53
CA GLY A 484 7.27 -11.84 -11.38
C GLY A 484 7.69 -12.43 -10.02
N LEU A 485 7.70 -13.77 -9.89
CA LEU A 485 8.14 -14.43 -8.64
C LEU A 485 9.61 -14.17 -8.30
N ASP A 486 10.48 -14.11 -9.30
CA ASP A 486 11.89 -13.76 -9.08
C ASP A 486 12.07 -12.29 -8.67
N TYR A 487 11.25 -11.39 -9.19
CA TYR A 487 11.20 -9.98 -8.76
C TYR A 487 10.67 -9.81 -7.34
N MET A 488 9.59 -10.51 -6.97
CA MET A 488 9.07 -10.56 -5.59
C MET A 488 10.15 -11.06 -4.61
N ARG A 489 10.91 -12.09 -5.02
CA ARG A 489 12.06 -12.61 -4.25
C ARG A 489 13.16 -11.57 -4.08
N THR A 490 13.59 -10.90 -5.15
CA THR A 490 14.56 -9.79 -5.09
C THR A 490 14.11 -8.67 -4.14
N ILE A 491 12.82 -8.30 -4.14
CA ILE A 491 12.29 -7.28 -3.20
C ILE A 491 12.31 -7.81 -1.76
N ILE A 492 11.85 -9.04 -1.53
CA ILE A 492 11.79 -9.64 -0.18
C ILE A 492 13.19 -9.86 0.42
N GLU A 493 14.17 -10.26 -0.37
CA GLU A 493 15.59 -10.33 0.02
C GLU A 493 16.11 -8.97 0.48
N PHE A 494 15.72 -7.88 -0.19
CA PHE A 494 16.11 -6.53 0.21
C PHE A 494 15.42 -6.06 1.48
N ILE A 495 14.07 -6.06 1.51
CA ILE A 495 13.30 -5.42 2.61
C ILE A 495 13.34 -6.21 3.92
N SER A 496 13.77 -7.47 3.87
CA SER A 496 13.94 -8.32 5.06
C SER A 496 15.30 -8.16 5.76
N GLN A 497 16.22 -7.34 5.22
CA GLN A 497 17.42 -6.94 5.95
C GLN A 497 17.03 -6.15 7.22
N PRO A 498 17.75 -6.29 8.35
CA PRO A 498 17.42 -5.63 9.62
C PRO A 498 17.23 -4.11 9.49
N GLU A 499 18.02 -3.49 8.63
CA GLU A 499 18.00 -2.08 8.27
C GLU A 499 16.62 -1.60 7.75
N TYR A 500 15.84 -2.45 7.06
CA TYR A 500 14.56 -2.07 6.44
C TYR A 500 13.33 -2.69 7.13
N SER A 501 13.47 -3.85 7.78
CA SER A 501 12.36 -4.66 8.32
C SER A 501 11.47 -3.99 9.39
N ASN A 502 11.95 -2.96 10.08
CA ASN A 502 11.17 -2.17 11.04
C ASN A 502 10.23 -1.13 10.38
N VAL A 503 10.45 -0.83 9.10
CA VAL A 503 9.71 0.21 8.36
C VAL A 503 8.83 -0.43 7.29
N VAL A 504 9.39 -1.30 6.45
CA VAL A 504 8.62 -2.08 5.46
C VAL A 504 8.11 -3.35 6.13
N VAL A 505 6.89 -3.27 6.66
CA VAL A 505 6.29 -4.32 7.49
C VAL A 505 5.22 -5.14 6.76
N MET A 506 4.77 -4.68 5.58
CA MET A 506 3.90 -5.40 4.66
C MET A 506 4.48 -5.35 3.24
N PHE A 507 4.23 -6.38 2.44
CA PHE A 507 4.54 -6.44 1.01
C PHE A 507 3.32 -6.95 0.23
N GLY A 508 2.78 -6.14 -0.67
CA GLY A 508 1.71 -6.52 -1.60
C GLY A 508 2.26 -7.38 -2.73
N ILE A 509 1.80 -8.63 -2.85
CA ILE A 509 2.34 -9.59 -3.83
C ILE A 509 2.01 -9.17 -5.26
N VAL A 510 0.76 -8.75 -5.52
CA VAL A 510 0.34 -8.17 -6.81
C VAL A 510 -0.96 -7.38 -6.59
N ASN A 511 -1.01 -6.16 -7.14
CA ASN A 511 -2.20 -5.31 -7.11
C ASN A 511 -3.30 -5.81 -8.06
N GLU A 512 -4.55 -5.86 -7.61
CA GLU A 512 -5.74 -6.01 -8.46
C GLU A 512 -5.67 -7.04 -9.63
N PRO A 513 -5.20 -8.29 -9.43
CA PRO A 513 -5.06 -9.26 -10.52
C PRO A 513 -6.41 -9.80 -11.00
N ASP A 514 -6.67 -9.74 -12.31
CA ASP A 514 -7.88 -10.29 -12.94
C ASP A 514 -7.66 -11.71 -13.50
N VAL A 515 -7.26 -12.63 -12.61
CA VAL A 515 -6.96 -14.05 -12.89
C VAL A 515 -7.83 -14.97 -12.03
N ASP A 516 -8.37 -16.06 -12.59
CA ASP A 516 -9.33 -16.92 -11.88
C ASP A 516 -8.87 -17.37 -10.47
N ILE A 517 -9.80 -17.45 -9.53
CA ILE A 517 -9.50 -17.70 -8.11
C ILE A 517 -8.69 -19.00 -7.89
N PRO A 518 -9.03 -20.17 -8.49
CA PRO A 518 -8.16 -21.35 -8.43
C PRO A 518 -6.72 -21.12 -8.91
N THR A 519 -6.49 -20.45 -10.04
CA THR A 519 -5.14 -20.14 -10.53
C THR A 519 -4.42 -19.16 -9.59
N LEU A 520 -5.11 -18.11 -9.14
CA LEU A 520 -4.57 -17.08 -8.25
C LEU A 520 -4.26 -17.64 -6.85
N GLN A 521 -5.08 -18.53 -6.30
CA GLN A 521 -4.82 -19.24 -5.05
C GLN A 521 -3.57 -20.14 -5.15
N ASN A 522 -3.39 -20.84 -6.27
CA ASN A 522 -2.15 -21.62 -6.50
C ASN A 522 -0.92 -20.71 -6.59
N PHE A 523 -1.04 -19.55 -7.25
CA PHE A 523 0.03 -18.57 -7.33
C PHE A 523 0.39 -17.98 -5.96
N TYR A 524 -0.58 -17.45 -5.20
CA TYR A 524 -0.33 -16.89 -3.87
C TYR A 524 0.26 -17.93 -2.91
N ARG A 525 -0.21 -19.18 -2.97
CA ARG A 525 0.35 -20.27 -2.17
C ARG A 525 1.80 -20.59 -2.56
N HIS A 526 2.14 -20.56 -3.85
CA HIS A 526 3.52 -20.75 -4.30
C HIS A 526 4.42 -19.55 -3.94
N ALA A 527 3.92 -18.33 -4.13
CA ALA A 527 4.61 -17.10 -3.78
C ALA A 527 4.95 -17.07 -2.28
N HIS A 528 3.98 -17.34 -1.39
CA HIS A 528 4.25 -17.49 0.05
C HIS A 528 5.38 -18.49 0.34
N ASP A 529 5.34 -19.68 -0.26
CA ASP A 529 6.34 -20.71 0.00
C ASP A 529 7.74 -20.32 -0.53
N VAL A 530 7.83 -19.54 -1.61
CA VAL A 530 9.08 -18.95 -2.12
C VAL A 530 9.57 -17.83 -1.18
N LEU A 531 8.74 -16.86 -0.83
CA LEU A 531 9.13 -15.67 -0.05
C LEU A 531 9.40 -16.02 1.44
N ARG A 532 8.76 -17.06 1.97
CA ARG A 532 9.09 -17.66 3.28
C ARG A 532 10.30 -18.60 3.23
N SER A 533 10.73 -19.08 2.07
CA SER A 533 12.04 -19.78 1.94
C SER A 533 13.25 -18.83 2.07
N VAL A 534 13.07 -17.55 1.69
CA VAL A 534 14.02 -16.46 1.99
C VAL A 534 13.97 -16.12 3.48
N THR A 535 12.78 -15.80 3.99
CA THR A 535 12.63 -15.09 5.27
C THR A 535 12.55 -16.00 6.49
N GLY A 536 12.11 -17.25 6.32
CA GLY A 536 11.68 -18.14 7.40
C GLY A 536 10.26 -17.80 7.89
N PHE A 537 9.89 -18.35 9.05
CA PHE A 537 8.54 -18.23 9.61
C PHE A 537 8.57 -17.62 11.02
N GLY A 538 7.56 -16.80 11.33
CA GLY A 538 7.29 -16.24 12.65
C GLY A 538 7.62 -14.74 12.78
N ALA A 539 7.31 -14.17 13.94
CA ALA A 539 7.50 -12.74 14.21
C ALA A 539 8.96 -12.30 13.96
N GLY A 540 9.13 -11.21 13.19
CA GLY A 540 10.44 -10.71 12.76
C GLY A 540 11.09 -11.45 11.58
N LYS A 541 10.38 -12.38 10.91
CA LYS A 541 10.87 -13.07 9.71
C LYS A 541 10.30 -12.46 8.43
N GLY A 542 10.88 -11.32 8.02
CA GLY A 542 10.38 -10.53 6.89
C GLY A 542 8.99 -9.93 7.13
N PRO A 543 8.35 -9.35 6.12
CA PRO A 543 7.07 -8.63 6.26
C PRO A 543 5.86 -9.58 6.33
N PHE A 544 4.68 -9.01 6.61
CA PHE A 544 3.40 -9.58 6.17
C PHE A 544 3.34 -9.65 4.65
N LEU A 545 2.67 -10.67 4.11
CA LEU A 545 2.40 -10.79 2.68
C LEU A 545 0.94 -10.41 2.42
N SER A 546 0.69 -9.29 1.76
CA SER A 546 -0.65 -8.86 1.37
C SER A 546 -1.04 -9.51 0.03
N ILE A 547 -2.26 -10.05 -0.03
CA ILE A 547 -2.84 -10.64 -1.24
C ILE A 547 -4.15 -9.93 -1.60
N HIS A 548 -4.27 -9.44 -2.83
CA HIS A 548 -5.50 -8.79 -3.29
C HIS A 548 -6.57 -9.83 -3.67
N ASP A 549 -7.84 -9.51 -3.41
CA ASP A 549 -8.97 -10.45 -3.45
C ASP A 549 -9.59 -10.73 -4.84
N ARG A 550 -9.21 -9.94 -5.85
CA ARG A 550 -9.83 -9.88 -7.19
C ARG A 550 -11.30 -9.39 -7.18
N PHE A 551 -11.62 -8.43 -6.32
CA PHE A 551 -12.96 -7.82 -6.25
C PHE A 551 -14.09 -8.86 -6.07
N GLN A 552 -13.80 -10.00 -5.46
CA GLN A 552 -14.77 -11.07 -5.20
C GLN A 552 -15.39 -10.95 -3.80
N GLY A 553 -14.95 -9.96 -3.02
CA GLY A 553 -15.25 -9.85 -1.60
C GLY A 553 -14.43 -10.85 -0.78
N PRO A 554 -14.39 -10.68 0.55
CA PRO A 554 -13.49 -11.47 1.38
C PRO A 554 -13.98 -12.91 1.58
N ALA A 555 -15.27 -13.16 1.33
CA ALA A 555 -15.93 -14.44 1.59
C ALA A 555 -15.35 -15.61 0.77
N VAL A 556 -14.86 -15.39 -0.45
CA VAL A 556 -14.23 -16.45 -1.26
C VAL A 556 -12.83 -16.86 -0.77
N TRP A 557 -12.26 -16.07 0.14
CA TRP A 557 -10.93 -16.28 0.73
C TRP A 557 -11.00 -16.84 2.15
N PHE A 558 -12.17 -16.95 2.79
CA PHE A 558 -12.30 -17.45 4.16
C PHE A 558 -11.71 -18.87 4.30
N GLY A 559 -10.84 -19.03 5.30
CA GLY A 559 -10.10 -20.27 5.54
C GLY A 559 -8.96 -20.58 4.56
N PHE A 560 -8.77 -19.83 3.47
CA PHE A 560 -7.60 -19.99 2.59
C PHE A 560 -6.31 -19.69 3.35
N MET A 561 -5.27 -20.51 3.11
CA MET A 561 -3.97 -20.42 3.76
C MET A 561 -3.99 -20.44 5.30
N SER A 562 -4.98 -21.10 5.92
CA SER A 562 -5.04 -21.23 7.38
C SER A 562 -3.78 -21.90 7.95
N GLY A 563 -3.08 -21.22 8.87
CA GLY A 563 -1.78 -21.64 9.41
C GLY A 563 -0.55 -21.07 8.69
N ALA A 564 -0.72 -20.30 7.61
CA ALA A 564 0.36 -19.55 6.96
C ALA A 564 0.93 -18.47 7.90
N ASP A 565 2.20 -18.10 7.71
CA ASP A 565 2.81 -17.04 8.53
C ASP A 565 2.52 -15.66 7.94
N ARG A 566 1.69 -14.87 8.65
CA ARG A 566 1.46 -13.44 8.42
C ARG A 566 1.12 -13.14 6.96
N VAL A 567 -0.06 -13.59 6.55
CA VAL A 567 -0.72 -13.20 5.30
C VAL A 567 -1.84 -12.22 5.65
N ALA A 568 -1.99 -11.17 4.86
CA ALA A 568 -3.09 -10.21 4.94
C ALA A 568 -3.93 -10.24 3.66
N LEU A 569 -5.23 -9.99 3.77
CA LEU A 569 -6.14 -9.87 2.62
C LEU A 569 -6.40 -8.40 2.31
N ASP A 570 -6.07 -7.97 1.10
CA ASP A 570 -6.40 -6.63 0.61
C ASP A 570 -7.75 -6.63 -0.11
N GLN A 571 -8.56 -5.63 0.21
CA GLN A 571 -9.87 -5.31 -0.34
C GLN A 571 -9.83 -3.89 -0.89
N HIS A 572 -10.32 -3.66 -2.10
CA HIS A 572 -10.37 -2.32 -2.73
C HIS A 572 -11.83 -1.84 -2.92
N PRO A 573 -12.55 -1.51 -1.83
CA PRO A 573 -13.95 -1.10 -1.90
C PRO A 573 -14.13 0.32 -2.47
N TYR A 574 -14.78 0.40 -3.63
CA TYR A 574 -15.16 1.64 -4.30
C TYR A 574 -16.65 1.65 -4.70
N PHE A 575 -17.29 2.82 -4.61
CA PHE A 575 -18.68 3.02 -5.07
C PHE A 575 -18.77 3.70 -6.45
N ALA A 576 -17.69 4.35 -6.91
CA ALA A 576 -17.63 5.10 -8.16
C ALA A 576 -17.95 4.28 -9.42
N PHE A 577 -17.57 3.01 -9.44
CA PHE A 577 -17.53 2.20 -10.66
C PHE A 577 -18.72 1.24 -10.79
N GLY A 578 -19.15 1.00 -12.03
CA GLY A 578 -20.27 0.11 -12.34
C GLY A 578 -21.62 0.65 -11.90
N ALA A 579 -22.57 -0.25 -11.61
CA ALA A 579 -23.95 0.10 -11.22
C ALA A 579 -24.09 0.69 -9.80
N GLY A 580 -22.97 1.05 -9.15
CA GLY A 580 -22.94 1.61 -7.81
C GLY A 580 -23.23 3.11 -7.74
N ASN A 581 -22.90 3.88 -8.79
CA ASN A 581 -22.82 5.34 -8.74
C ASN A 581 -24.14 6.11 -8.84
N ALA A 582 -24.13 7.36 -8.37
CA ALA A 582 -25.23 8.32 -8.49
C ALA A 582 -24.72 9.78 -8.46
N PRO A 583 -25.50 10.76 -8.94
CA PRO A 583 -25.08 12.18 -8.92
C PRO A 583 -25.03 12.78 -7.50
N GLU A 584 -25.78 12.25 -6.54
CA GLU A 584 -25.90 12.76 -5.16
C GLU A 584 -25.28 11.80 -4.13
N ILE A 585 -24.78 12.35 -3.02
CA ILE A 585 -23.97 11.61 -2.03
C ILE A 585 -24.79 10.94 -0.92
N GLU A 586 -25.98 11.45 -0.62
CA GLU A 586 -26.82 11.04 0.52
C GLU A 586 -27.05 9.52 0.61
N PRO A 587 -27.28 8.76 -0.49
CA PRO A 587 -27.46 7.31 -0.43
C PRO A 587 -26.20 6.53 0.01
N PHE A 588 -25.02 7.15 0.00
CA PHE A 588 -23.73 6.49 0.28
C PHE A 588 -23.22 6.73 1.69
N ILE A 589 -23.69 7.77 2.39
CA ILE A 589 -23.14 8.22 3.67
C ILE A 589 -23.13 7.11 4.73
N ALA A 590 -24.15 6.24 4.77
CA ALA A 590 -24.22 5.06 5.64
C ALA A 590 -23.82 3.75 4.95
N ARG A 591 -23.74 3.73 3.62
CA ARG A 591 -23.81 2.51 2.79
C ARG A 591 -22.62 1.57 2.98
N SER A 592 -21.42 2.10 3.22
CA SER A 592 -20.24 1.31 3.56
C SER A 592 -20.43 0.51 4.87
N CYS A 593 -21.08 1.11 5.87
CA CYS A 593 -21.40 0.46 7.13
C CYS A 593 -22.47 -0.63 7.01
N GLU A 594 -23.24 -0.65 5.92
CA GLU A 594 -24.31 -1.62 5.65
C GLU A 594 -23.85 -2.73 4.71
N GLU A 595 -23.21 -2.38 3.58
CA GLU A 595 -22.80 -3.32 2.53
C GLU A 595 -21.42 -3.95 2.76
N TRP A 596 -20.50 -3.28 3.47
CA TRP A 596 -19.11 -3.76 3.64
C TRP A 596 -18.74 -4.05 5.11
N GLY A 597 -19.31 -3.33 6.06
CA GLY A 597 -19.03 -3.49 7.50
C GLY A 597 -19.11 -4.93 8.02
N PRO A 598 -20.17 -5.70 7.72
CA PRO A 598 -20.29 -7.10 8.13
C PRO A 598 -19.16 -7.99 7.57
N ASP A 599 -18.83 -7.83 6.29
CA ASP A 599 -17.87 -8.66 5.56
C ASP A 599 -16.42 -8.40 6.00
N PHE A 600 -16.05 -7.13 6.18
CA PHE A 600 -14.74 -6.76 6.74
C PHE A 600 -14.56 -7.30 8.17
N MET A 601 -15.60 -7.16 9.01
CA MET A 601 -15.60 -7.69 10.38
C MET A 601 -15.49 -9.23 10.41
N GLN A 602 -16.23 -9.92 9.54
CA GLN A 602 -16.15 -11.37 9.42
C GLN A 602 -14.76 -11.80 8.93
N SER A 603 -14.19 -11.09 7.96
CA SER A 603 -12.85 -11.36 7.40
C SER A 603 -11.74 -11.28 8.46
N GLN A 604 -11.77 -10.27 9.34
CA GLN A 604 -10.85 -10.15 10.48
C GLN A 604 -10.81 -11.40 11.39
N THR A 605 -11.89 -12.18 11.40
CA THR A 605 -12.01 -13.45 12.16
C THR A 605 -11.77 -14.70 11.30
N ALA A 606 -12.30 -14.74 10.07
CA ALA A 606 -12.35 -15.91 9.21
C ALA A 606 -11.17 -16.07 8.23
N PHE A 607 -10.41 -14.98 8.03
CA PHE A 607 -9.16 -14.97 7.27
C PHE A 607 -7.98 -14.63 8.21
N GLY A 608 -8.02 -13.46 8.84
CA GLY A 608 -6.89 -12.87 9.55
C GLY A 608 -6.87 -11.36 9.34
N VAL A 609 -5.69 -10.74 9.30
CA VAL A 609 -5.57 -9.30 9.03
C VAL A 609 -6.14 -8.98 7.65
N THR A 610 -7.13 -8.09 7.60
CA THR A 610 -7.81 -7.65 6.38
C THR A 610 -7.78 -6.13 6.29
N THR A 611 -7.30 -5.63 5.15
CA THR A 611 -7.09 -4.20 4.87
C THR A 611 -8.03 -3.70 3.78
N ALA A 612 -8.56 -2.49 3.95
CA ALA A 612 -8.99 -1.69 2.81
C ALA A 612 -7.74 -1.07 2.19
N GLY A 613 -7.09 -1.81 1.30
CA GLY A 613 -5.84 -1.42 0.62
C GLY A 613 -5.97 -0.16 -0.21
N GLU A 614 -7.19 0.06 -0.71
CA GLU A 614 -7.62 1.28 -1.35
C GLU A 614 -9.09 1.58 -1.05
N TRP A 615 -9.42 2.85 -0.86
CA TRP A 615 -10.78 3.39 -0.79
C TRP A 615 -10.72 4.92 -0.98
N SER A 616 -11.80 5.56 -1.41
CA SER A 616 -11.82 7.02 -1.62
C SER A 616 -13.17 7.64 -1.25
N LEU A 617 -13.34 8.95 -1.47
CA LEU A 617 -14.67 9.57 -1.43
C LEU A 617 -15.39 9.47 -2.79
N GLY A 618 -14.87 8.67 -3.73
CA GLY A 618 -15.51 8.34 -5.00
C GLY A 618 -16.74 7.46 -4.80
N PHE A 619 -17.87 8.11 -4.53
CA PHE A 619 -19.21 7.50 -4.65
C PHE A 619 -19.77 7.60 -6.08
N ASN A 620 -19.09 8.36 -6.94
CA ASN A 620 -19.40 8.49 -8.36
C ASN A 620 -18.13 8.57 -9.21
N ASP A 621 -18.27 8.39 -10.52
CA ASP A 621 -17.18 8.40 -11.49
C ASP A 621 -16.89 9.80 -12.05
N CYS A 622 -17.06 10.85 -11.24
CA CYS A 622 -16.65 12.21 -11.58
C CYS A 622 -15.16 12.44 -11.31
N GLY A 623 -14.56 13.33 -12.11
CA GLY A 623 -13.15 13.73 -12.01
C GLY A 623 -12.34 13.39 -13.27
N LEU A 624 -11.51 14.34 -13.71
CA LEU A 624 -10.78 14.27 -14.98
C LEU A 624 -9.98 12.96 -15.13
N TYR A 625 -10.29 12.22 -16.20
CA TYR A 625 -9.66 10.94 -16.57
C TYR A 625 -9.86 9.76 -15.60
N ILE A 626 -10.79 9.83 -14.63
CA ILE A 626 -11.00 8.73 -13.65
C ILE A 626 -11.36 7.38 -14.30
N ASN A 627 -12.09 7.39 -15.42
CA ASN A 627 -12.41 6.20 -16.22
C ASN A 627 -11.34 5.88 -17.29
N GLY A 628 -10.37 6.75 -17.50
CA GLY A 628 -9.43 6.70 -18.64
C GLY A 628 -9.30 8.05 -19.37
N VAL A 629 -8.24 8.19 -20.18
CA VAL A 629 -7.89 9.46 -20.86
C VAL A 629 -8.93 9.91 -21.89
N ARG A 630 -9.66 8.96 -22.48
CA ARG A 630 -10.58 9.18 -23.62
C ARG A 630 -12.03 8.85 -23.26
N ASP A 631 -12.28 8.58 -21.99
CA ASP A 631 -13.47 7.92 -21.47
C ASP A 631 -14.36 8.92 -20.73
N THR A 632 -15.66 8.78 -20.89
CA THR A 632 -16.66 9.72 -20.34
C THR A 632 -17.21 9.22 -19.01
N HIS A 633 -17.61 10.15 -18.14
CA HIS A 633 -18.40 9.85 -16.95
C HIS A 633 -19.76 9.26 -17.33
N VAL A 634 -20.19 8.22 -16.61
CA VAL A 634 -21.57 7.73 -16.57
C VAL A 634 -22.42 8.73 -15.77
N THR A 635 -21.88 9.20 -14.64
CA THR A 635 -22.52 10.18 -13.76
C THR A 635 -22.76 11.52 -14.47
N GLN A 636 -23.95 12.08 -14.27
CA GLN A 636 -24.32 13.39 -14.79
C GLN A 636 -24.08 14.48 -13.75
N GLY A 637 -23.74 15.70 -14.18
CA GLY A 637 -23.56 16.85 -13.30
C GLY A 637 -22.18 17.00 -12.65
N CYS A 638 -21.16 16.27 -13.11
CA CYS A 638 -19.83 16.23 -12.50
C CYS A 638 -19.16 17.58 -12.23
N ALA A 639 -19.49 18.66 -12.96
CA ALA A 639 -18.99 20.01 -12.66
C ALA A 639 -19.22 20.44 -11.20
N ALA A 640 -20.30 19.97 -10.55
CA ALA A 640 -20.61 20.23 -9.14
C ALA A 640 -19.75 19.41 -8.16
N TRP A 641 -18.99 18.43 -8.64
CA TRP A 641 -18.05 17.60 -7.89
C TRP A 641 -16.59 17.95 -8.26
N ASP A 642 -16.29 18.24 -9.52
CA ASP A 642 -14.95 18.60 -9.99
C ASP A 642 -14.50 19.98 -9.49
N THR A 643 -15.44 20.91 -9.27
CA THR A 643 -15.19 22.29 -8.81
C THR A 643 -15.24 22.38 -7.28
N TRP A 644 -14.22 21.82 -6.63
CA TRP A 644 -14.14 21.76 -5.17
C TRP A 644 -14.07 23.14 -4.48
N GLU A 645 -13.62 24.16 -5.19
CA GLU A 645 -13.57 25.55 -4.74
C GLU A 645 -14.97 26.11 -4.42
N GLU A 646 -16.03 25.52 -4.99
CA GLU A 646 -17.44 25.90 -4.78
C GLU A 646 -18.18 25.00 -3.78
N TYR A 647 -17.50 24.05 -3.11
CA TYR A 647 -18.14 23.20 -2.10
C TYR A 647 -18.62 24.02 -0.89
N ASP A 648 -19.92 23.97 -0.60
CA ASP A 648 -20.53 24.58 0.58
C ASP A 648 -20.34 23.72 1.85
N ASP A 649 -20.73 24.25 3.00
CA ASP A 649 -20.60 23.55 4.28
C ASP A 649 -21.50 22.31 4.36
N THR A 650 -22.61 22.27 3.60
CA THR A 650 -23.48 21.10 3.48
C THR A 650 -22.73 19.93 2.82
N LYS A 651 -22.19 20.16 1.61
CA LYS A 651 -21.43 19.16 0.85
C LYS A 651 -20.19 18.70 1.61
N LYS A 652 -19.46 19.62 2.25
CA LYS A 652 -18.32 19.30 3.12
C LYS A 652 -18.72 18.41 4.30
N THR A 653 -19.86 18.69 4.94
CA THR A 653 -20.38 17.87 6.05
C THR A 653 -20.81 16.48 5.58
N GLN A 654 -21.43 16.37 4.40
CA GLN A 654 -21.81 15.08 3.81
C GLN A 654 -20.58 14.23 3.48
N LEU A 655 -19.57 14.82 2.82
CA LEU A 655 -18.29 14.16 2.54
C LEU A 655 -17.54 13.76 3.83
N LEU A 656 -17.53 14.61 4.87
CA LEU A 656 -16.94 14.30 6.17
C LEU A 656 -17.64 13.13 6.88
N ASN A 657 -18.98 13.07 6.80
CA ASN A 657 -19.76 11.96 7.35
C ASN A 657 -19.50 10.66 6.58
N PHE A 658 -19.45 10.71 5.25
CA PHE A 658 -19.13 9.56 4.40
C PHE A 658 -17.69 9.04 4.61
N ALA A 659 -16.72 9.96 4.72
CA ALA A 659 -15.34 9.64 5.10
C ALA A 659 -15.29 8.95 6.48
N SER A 660 -16.03 9.48 7.46
CA SER A 660 -16.11 8.92 8.81
C SER A 660 -16.75 7.53 8.84
N ALA A 661 -17.81 7.32 8.06
CA ALA A 661 -18.47 6.01 7.93
C ALA A 661 -17.51 4.96 7.33
N GLN A 662 -16.78 5.29 6.26
CA GLN A 662 -15.77 4.40 5.69
C GLN A 662 -14.61 4.13 6.66
N MET A 663 -14.07 5.15 7.34
CA MET A 663 -13.01 5.00 8.35
C MET A 663 -13.42 4.16 9.58
N ASP A 664 -14.72 4.05 9.88
CA ASP A 664 -15.25 3.16 10.93
C ASP A 664 -15.71 1.79 10.39
N THR A 665 -16.00 1.69 9.09
CA THR A 665 -16.25 0.41 8.41
C THR A 665 -14.97 -0.43 8.39
N PHE A 666 -13.83 0.16 8.05
CA PHE A 666 -12.57 -0.54 7.84
C PHE A 666 -11.70 -0.57 9.11
N ALA A 667 -11.26 -1.76 9.55
CA ALA A 667 -10.41 -1.90 10.74
C ALA A 667 -8.94 -1.46 10.49
N HIS A 668 -8.46 -1.67 9.27
CA HIS A 668 -7.14 -1.28 8.76
C HIS A 668 -7.36 -0.70 7.36
N TRP A 669 -6.84 0.49 7.06
CA TRP A 669 -7.14 1.15 5.78
C TRP A 669 -6.04 2.06 5.24
N PHE A 670 -6.00 2.19 3.91
CA PHE A 670 -5.19 3.14 3.17
C PHE A 670 -6.07 3.88 2.15
N PHE A 671 -6.20 5.20 2.27
CA PHE A 671 -6.99 6.00 1.32
C PHE A 671 -6.27 6.16 -0.03
N TRP A 672 -6.99 6.06 -1.15
CA TRP A 672 -6.50 6.31 -2.50
C TRP A 672 -6.93 7.72 -2.97
N THR A 673 -6.04 8.70 -3.05
CA THR A 673 -4.59 8.73 -2.76
C THR A 673 -4.26 9.90 -1.81
N TRP A 674 -3.01 10.01 -1.34
CA TRP A 674 -2.57 11.13 -0.49
C TRP A 674 -2.91 12.48 -1.12
N LYS A 675 -2.58 12.68 -2.40
CA LYS A 675 -2.96 13.88 -3.15
C LYS A 675 -3.08 13.63 -4.65
N ILE A 676 -3.97 14.39 -5.28
CA ILE A 676 -4.10 14.53 -6.73
C ILE A 676 -3.32 15.79 -7.16
N GLY A 677 -2.59 15.70 -8.26
CA GLY A 677 -1.88 16.81 -8.89
C GLY A 677 -2.77 17.74 -9.72
N GLU A 678 -2.21 18.88 -10.11
CA GLU A 678 -2.90 19.85 -10.96
C GLU A 678 -2.97 19.38 -12.42
N ASP A 679 -4.05 19.76 -13.11
CA ASP A 679 -4.13 19.72 -14.57
C ASP A 679 -3.29 20.84 -15.22
N TRP A 680 -3.20 20.85 -16.55
CA TRP A 680 -2.52 21.90 -17.31
C TRP A 680 -3.07 23.33 -17.12
N THR A 681 -4.19 23.51 -16.42
CA THR A 681 -4.76 24.82 -16.05
C THR A 681 -4.40 25.29 -14.64
N GLY A 682 -3.77 24.42 -13.83
CA GLY A 682 -3.39 24.72 -12.44
C GLY A 682 -4.47 24.40 -11.41
N HIS A 683 -5.31 23.39 -11.66
CA HIS A 683 -6.38 22.97 -10.75
C HIS A 683 -6.38 21.46 -10.52
N VAL A 684 -6.68 21.03 -9.28
CA VAL A 684 -6.99 19.64 -8.96
C VAL A 684 -8.38 19.29 -9.48
N ARG A 685 -8.49 18.23 -10.29
CA ARG A 685 -9.73 17.83 -10.98
C ARG A 685 -10.40 16.56 -10.49
N CYS A 686 -9.82 15.86 -9.51
CA CYS A 686 -10.38 14.63 -8.91
C CYS A 686 -10.49 14.77 -7.37
N PRO A 687 -11.19 15.79 -6.84
CA PRO A 687 -11.12 16.16 -5.42
C PRO A 687 -11.60 15.08 -4.45
N LEU A 688 -12.50 14.18 -4.88
CA LEU A 688 -12.96 13.02 -4.11
C LEU A 688 -11.86 11.97 -3.83
N TRP A 689 -10.73 12.07 -4.55
CA TRP A 689 -9.61 11.13 -4.54
C TRP A 689 -8.33 11.73 -3.90
N SER A 690 -8.44 12.89 -3.24
CA SER A 690 -7.31 13.64 -2.69
C SER A 690 -7.45 13.81 -1.17
N TYR A 691 -6.82 12.93 -0.38
CA TYR A 691 -6.89 12.96 1.08
C TYR A 691 -6.45 14.33 1.63
N LYS A 692 -5.30 14.82 1.14
CA LYS A 692 -4.72 16.10 1.55
C LYS A 692 -5.65 17.28 1.27
N LEU A 693 -6.27 17.33 0.09
CA LEU A 693 -7.18 18.42 -0.27
C LEU A 693 -8.40 18.44 0.67
N GLY A 694 -8.95 17.27 1.00
CA GLY A 694 -10.05 17.15 1.96
C GLY A 694 -9.65 17.48 3.40
N LEU A 695 -8.42 17.18 3.81
CA LEU A 695 -7.88 17.53 5.13
C LEU A 695 -7.67 19.04 5.27
N ASP A 696 -7.10 19.67 4.23
CA ASP A 696 -6.87 21.11 4.17
C ASP A 696 -8.20 21.90 4.19
N ASN A 697 -9.24 21.40 3.51
CA ASN A 697 -10.54 22.07 3.33
C ASN A 697 -11.70 21.55 4.21
N GLY A 698 -11.43 20.60 5.11
CA GLY A 698 -12.35 20.21 6.19
C GLY A 698 -13.39 19.13 5.88
N TRP A 699 -13.25 18.39 4.78
CA TRP A 699 -14.11 17.22 4.47
C TRP A 699 -13.46 15.85 4.71
N ILE A 700 -12.23 15.84 5.25
CA ILE A 700 -11.57 14.68 5.88
C ILE A 700 -11.31 15.04 7.36
N PRO A 701 -11.53 14.13 8.33
CA PRO A 701 -11.32 14.44 9.74
C PRO A 701 -9.83 14.65 10.06
N ARG A 702 -9.51 15.72 10.80
CA ARG A 702 -8.13 16.02 11.23
C ARG A 702 -7.56 15.03 12.24
N ASP A 703 -8.43 14.38 13.01
CA ASP A 703 -8.08 13.23 13.84
C ASP A 703 -8.97 12.07 13.38
N PRO A 704 -8.43 11.07 12.66
CA PRO A 704 -9.23 9.97 12.15
C PRO A 704 -9.82 9.06 13.25
N ARG A 705 -9.48 9.28 14.54
CA ARG A 705 -10.19 8.65 15.67
C ARG A 705 -11.61 9.19 15.86
N THR A 706 -11.94 10.40 15.38
CA THR A 706 -13.33 10.93 15.49
C THR A 706 -14.33 10.18 14.61
N ALA A 707 -13.83 9.43 13.61
CA ALA A 707 -14.65 8.51 12.84
C ALA A 707 -15.24 7.39 13.70
N GLU A 708 -14.58 6.97 14.78
CA GLU A 708 -14.96 5.75 15.50
C GLU A 708 -16.40 5.80 16.05
N GLY A 709 -17.17 4.75 15.76
CA GLY A 709 -18.61 4.68 16.02
C GLY A 709 -19.50 5.40 15.00
N ALA A 710 -18.98 5.91 13.88
CA ALA A 710 -19.78 6.51 12.81
C ALA A 710 -20.83 5.52 12.26
N CYS A 711 -20.49 4.24 12.11
CA CYS A 711 -21.44 3.23 11.65
C CYS A 711 -22.59 3.02 12.64
N GLN A 712 -22.29 3.05 13.95
CA GLN A 712 -23.32 3.00 14.99
C GLN A 712 -24.20 4.27 15.00
N ARG A 713 -23.61 5.45 14.74
CA ARG A 713 -24.35 6.72 14.59
C ARG A 713 -25.23 6.75 13.34
N ALA A 714 -24.86 6.02 12.28
CA ALA A 714 -25.66 5.80 11.09
C ALA A 714 -26.77 4.73 11.26
N GLY A 715 -26.74 3.97 12.36
CA GLY A 715 -27.75 2.94 12.67
C GLY A 715 -27.35 1.51 12.31
N SER A 716 -26.14 1.27 11.80
CA SER A 716 -25.63 -0.08 11.54
C SER A 716 -25.14 -0.77 12.82
N GLU A 717 -25.49 -2.04 13.01
CA GLU A 717 -25.04 -2.85 14.14
C GLU A 717 -23.59 -3.31 13.94
N ARG A 718 -22.65 -2.69 14.67
CA ARG A 718 -21.25 -3.13 14.67
C ARG A 718 -21.03 -4.24 15.70
N GLY A 719 -20.74 -5.45 15.22
CA GLY A 719 -20.18 -6.51 16.06
C GLY A 719 -18.69 -6.28 16.39
N THR A 720 -18.09 -7.25 17.07
CA THR A 720 -16.65 -7.27 17.35
C THR A 720 -16.01 -8.49 16.70
N ALA A 721 -14.96 -8.27 15.89
CA ALA A 721 -14.11 -9.36 15.41
C ALA A 721 -13.44 -10.09 16.59
N ALA A 722 -13.17 -11.38 16.45
CA ALA A 722 -12.38 -12.12 17.43
C ALA A 722 -10.90 -11.67 17.37
N PRO A 723 -10.14 -11.72 18.49
CA PRO A 723 -8.70 -11.52 18.46
C PRO A 723 -8.03 -12.50 17.50
N HIS A 724 -7.00 -12.04 16.80
CA HIS A 724 -6.27 -12.85 15.83
C HIS A 724 -5.58 -14.05 16.51
N SER A 725 -5.64 -15.21 15.86
CA SER A 725 -4.89 -16.40 16.26
C SER A 725 -3.39 -16.15 16.17
N ALA A 726 -2.61 -16.73 17.09
CA ALA A 726 -1.17 -16.50 17.16
C ALA A 726 -0.44 -16.70 15.82
N TRP A 727 -0.81 -17.71 15.04
CA TRP A 727 -0.20 -17.97 13.72
C TRP A 727 -0.42 -16.83 12.70
N GLN A 728 -1.58 -16.14 12.73
CA GLN A 728 -1.90 -15.01 11.83
C GLN A 728 -0.95 -13.83 12.04
N THR A 729 -0.40 -13.67 13.25
CA THR A 729 0.52 -12.60 13.63
C THR A 729 1.98 -13.07 13.82
N GLY A 730 2.33 -14.30 13.41
CA GLY A 730 3.69 -14.84 13.49
C GLY A 730 4.09 -15.45 14.83
N GLY A 731 3.13 -15.68 15.72
CA GLY A 731 3.30 -16.45 16.95
C GLY A 731 3.23 -17.97 16.73
N ALA A 732 2.87 -18.71 17.78
CA ALA A 732 2.83 -20.17 17.76
C ALA A 732 1.93 -20.73 16.64
N GLY A 733 2.46 -21.69 15.89
CA GLY A 733 1.79 -22.33 14.75
C GLY A 733 2.02 -21.67 13.39
N ALA A 734 2.65 -20.48 13.32
CA ALA A 734 2.96 -19.81 12.05
C ALA A 734 3.78 -20.71 11.09
N GLY A 735 3.32 -20.84 9.85
CA GLY A 735 3.88 -21.74 8.83
C GLY A 735 3.39 -23.19 8.92
N THR A 736 2.67 -23.57 9.98
CA THR A 736 2.09 -24.91 10.15
C THR A 736 0.66 -24.91 9.61
N PHE A 737 0.52 -25.12 8.31
CA PHE A 737 -0.78 -25.18 7.63
C PHE A 737 -1.72 -26.20 8.26
N LEU A 738 -2.99 -25.82 8.42
CA LEU A 738 -4.03 -26.70 8.95
C LEU A 738 -4.41 -27.81 7.96
N ALA A 739 -5.11 -28.84 8.45
CA ALA A 739 -5.60 -29.91 7.59
C ALA A 739 -6.57 -29.39 6.51
N GLY A 740 -6.48 -29.96 5.30
CA GLY A 740 -7.33 -29.58 4.16
C GLY A 740 -6.87 -28.35 3.37
N GLN A 741 -5.79 -27.68 3.78
CA GLN A 741 -5.23 -26.54 3.05
C GLN A 741 -4.61 -26.94 1.71
N PRO A 742 -4.75 -26.12 0.64
CA PRO A 742 -4.17 -26.42 -0.66
C PRO A 742 -2.64 -26.34 -0.65
N SER A 743 -2.00 -27.28 -1.35
CA SER A 743 -0.59 -27.23 -1.74
C SER A 743 -0.42 -26.44 -3.03
N ALA A 744 0.67 -25.68 -3.17
CA ALA A 744 1.01 -25.00 -4.42
C ALA A 744 1.14 -26.00 -5.60
N VAL A 745 0.25 -25.91 -6.60
CA VAL A 745 0.43 -26.61 -7.88
C VAL A 745 1.21 -25.68 -8.82
N TRP A 746 2.54 -25.89 -8.88
CA TRP A 746 3.45 -25.09 -9.72
C TRP A 746 4.39 -26.01 -10.54
N PRO A 747 4.38 -25.94 -11.89
CA PRO A 747 3.50 -25.13 -12.74
C PRO A 747 2.01 -25.50 -12.59
N PRO A 748 1.09 -24.56 -12.88
CA PRO A 748 -0.34 -24.84 -12.86
C PRO A 748 -0.72 -25.81 -14.01
N ALA A 749 -1.73 -26.64 -13.75
CA ALA A 749 -2.18 -27.68 -14.69
C ALA A 749 -2.93 -27.12 -15.92
N SER A 750 -3.47 -25.91 -15.79
CA SER A 750 -4.20 -25.15 -16.82
C SER A 750 -3.94 -23.66 -16.61
N LEU A 751 -4.14 -22.84 -17.64
CA LEU A 751 -4.15 -21.37 -17.56
C LEU A 751 -5.40 -20.82 -18.25
N PRO A 752 -5.99 -19.72 -17.74
CA PRO A 752 -6.91 -18.88 -18.50
C PRO A 752 -6.43 -18.56 -19.92
N GLY A 753 -7.37 -18.48 -20.85
CA GLY A 753 -7.12 -18.16 -22.26
C GLY A 753 -6.51 -19.29 -23.10
N LEU A 754 -6.15 -20.45 -22.52
CA LEU A 754 -5.48 -21.54 -23.24
C LEU A 754 -6.23 -22.87 -23.21
N GLU A 755 -6.06 -23.65 -24.28
CA GLU A 755 -6.68 -24.97 -24.42
C GLU A 755 -6.15 -25.98 -23.36
N PRO A 756 -7.02 -26.68 -22.61
CA PRO A 756 -6.64 -27.50 -21.44
C PRO A 756 -5.68 -28.67 -21.68
N THR A 757 -5.40 -28.99 -22.95
CA THR A 757 -4.64 -30.19 -23.36
C THR A 757 -3.16 -29.93 -23.63
N SER A 758 -2.74 -28.67 -23.70
CA SER A 758 -1.44 -28.30 -24.27
C SER A 758 -0.26 -28.58 -23.33
N GLY A 759 -0.35 -28.23 -22.04
CA GLY A 759 0.59 -28.66 -20.98
C GLY A 759 2.07 -28.30 -21.17
N LEU A 760 2.36 -27.46 -22.16
CA LEU A 760 3.68 -27.15 -22.71
C LEU A 760 3.82 -25.65 -22.91
N TRP A 761 3.44 -24.89 -21.88
CA TRP A 761 3.55 -23.44 -21.86
C TRP A 761 5.00 -22.99 -22.23
N PRO A 762 5.18 -21.86 -22.92
CA PRO A 762 6.45 -21.15 -22.93
C PRO A 762 7.02 -21.03 -21.51
N THR A 763 8.30 -21.36 -21.35
CA THR A 763 9.01 -21.23 -20.07
C THR A 763 10.29 -20.42 -20.24
N TYR A 764 10.70 -19.74 -19.16
CA TYR A 764 12.02 -19.14 -19.05
C TYR A 764 12.99 -20.10 -18.35
N THR A 765 14.29 -19.97 -18.65
CA THR A 765 15.35 -20.80 -18.06
C THR A 765 16.02 -20.10 -16.88
N ALA A 766 16.20 -20.81 -15.76
CA ALA A 766 16.89 -20.33 -14.57
C ALA A 766 18.42 -20.35 -14.78
N ALA A 767 18.91 -19.49 -15.66
CA ALA A 767 20.31 -19.44 -16.10
C ALA A 767 21.02 -18.13 -15.76
N ARG A 768 20.33 -17.14 -15.19
CA ARG A 768 20.89 -15.82 -14.86
C ARG A 768 21.34 -15.76 -13.39
N ALA A 769 22.34 -14.94 -13.09
CA ALA A 769 22.63 -14.57 -11.71
C ALA A 769 21.43 -13.89 -11.04
N ALA A 770 21.37 -13.89 -9.71
CA ALA A 770 20.37 -13.11 -8.99
C ALA A 770 20.59 -11.61 -9.21
N VAL A 771 19.50 -10.87 -9.37
CA VAL A 771 19.48 -9.41 -9.45
C VAL A 771 19.25 -8.89 -8.05
N THR A 772 20.26 -8.24 -7.48
CA THR A 772 20.17 -7.51 -6.20
C THR A 772 19.64 -6.11 -6.47
N LEU A 773 18.72 -5.63 -5.64
CA LEU A 773 18.40 -4.20 -5.57
C LEU A 773 19.50 -3.49 -4.76
N PRO A 774 20.16 -2.44 -5.27
CA PRO A 774 21.21 -1.77 -4.53
C PRO A 774 20.61 -0.86 -3.45
N PRO A 775 21.33 -0.67 -2.32
CA PRO A 775 21.01 0.35 -1.33
C PRO A 775 21.46 1.75 -1.79
N ILE A 776 21.25 2.75 -0.93
CA ILE A 776 21.63 4.16 -1.15
C ILE A 776 23.18 4.29 -1.17
N ALA A 777 23.77 4.24 -2.37
CA ALA A 777 25.20 4.16 -2.59
C ALA A 777 25.97 5.42 -2.17
N ASN A 778 26.93 5.23 -1.25
CA ASN A 778 27.74 6.29 -0.62
C ASN A 778 28.61 7.14 -1.57
N ASN A 779 28.93 6.65 -2.78
CA ASN A 779 29.87 7.32 -3.71
C ASN A 779 29.75 6.74 -5.14
N PRO A 780 29.67 7.56 -6.20
CA PRO A 780 29.58 7.11 -7.61
C PRO A 780 30.88 6.50 -8.19
N LYS A 781 31.64 5.73 -7.41
CA LYS A 781 32.98 5.22 -7.79
C LYS A 781 33.27 3.74 -7.53
N SER A 782 32.33 2.94 -7.03
CA SER A 782 32.53 1.49 -6.84
C SER A 782 31.50 0.57 -7.51
N VAL A 783 30.59 1.11 -8.33
CA VAL A 783 29.88 0.30 -9.34
C VAL A 783 30.84 0.11 -10.51
N THR A 784 31.26 -1.12 -10.79
CA THR A 784 32.38 -1.43 -11.71
C THR A 784 32.01 -1.41 -13.19
N THR A 785 31.59 -0.24 -13.68
CA THR A 785 31.65 0.23 -15.09
C THR A 785 31.00 -0.58 -16.22
N ASN A 786 30.48 -1.79 -15.96
CA ASN A 786 29.66 -2.56 -16.89
C ASN A 786 28.19 -2.59 -16.47
N ASP A 787 27.94 -2.57 -15.15
CA ASP A 787 26.59 -2.58 -14.57
C ASP A 787 26.07 -1.14 -14.38
N ASN A 788 24.91 -0.88 -14.98
CA ASN A 788 24.11 0.35 -15.02
C ASN A 788 24.61 1.61 -14.24
N PRO A 789 24.91 2.74 -14.94
CA PRO A 789 25.37 3.98 -14.30
C PRO A 789 24.34 4.70 -13.41
N TYR A 790 23.03 4.43 -13.55
CA TYR A 790 22.00 5.15 -12.78
C TYR A 790 22.10 4.94 -11.26
N TYR A 791 22.56 3.77 -10.81
CA TYR A 791 22.69 3.45 -9.38
C TYR A 791 23.87 4.14 -8.67
N ALA A 792 24.83 4.68 -9.41
CA ALA A 792 26.04 5.25 -8.83
C ALA A 792 25.79 6.49 -7.94
N THR A 793 24.71 7.25 -8.19
CA THR A 793 24.48 8.58 -7.58
C THR A 793 23.51 8.59 -6.39
N ALA A 794 23.08 7.42 -5.90
CA ALA A 794 22.01 7.29 -4.93
C ALA A 794 22.44 7.59 -3.47
N GLY A 795 22.93 8.80 -3.17
CA GLY A 795 23.31 9.22 -1.82
C GLY A 795 22.48 10.39 -1.29
N PHE A 796 21.36 10.13 -0.62
CA PHE A 796 20.58 11.16 0.08
C PHE A 796 21.15 11.41 1.48
N GLY A 797 21.29 12.68 1.88
CA GLY A 797 21.75 13.06 3.23
C GLY A 797 23.26 12.90 3.53
N GLY A 798 24.04 12.25 2.66
CA GLY A 798 25.51 12.30 2.68
C GLY A 798 26.20 11.59 3.85
N GLN A 799 25.50 10.73 4.59
CA GLN A 799 26.11 9.85 5.60
C GLN A 799 26.39 8.47 5.01
N ALA A 800 27.47 7.82 5.44
CA ALA A 800 27.86 6.53 4.90
C ALA A 800 27.01 5.40 5.46
N LEU A 801 26.33 4.65 4.58
CA LEU A 801 25.76 3.35 4.91
C LEU A 801 26.85 2.39 5.41
N SER A 802 26.47 1.55 6.37
CA SER A 802 27.25 0.41 6.83
C SER A 802 27.54 -0.56 5.68
N SER A 803 28.71 -1.21 5.72
CA SER A 803 29.06 -2.30 4.79
C SER A 803 28.35 -3.62 5.12
N SER A 804 27.19 -3.57 5.79
CA SER A 804 26.31 -4.71 6.10
C SER A 804 25.18 -4.89 5.08
N VAL A 805 24.86 -3.85 4.30
CA VAL A 805 23.73 -3.87 3.36
C VAL A 805 24.25 -4.12 1.95
N ASP A 806 23.98 -5.32 1.43
CA ASP A 806 24.27 -5.72 0.05
C ASP A 806 22.99 -5.90 -0.80
N GLY A 807 21.82 -5.86 -0.16
CA GLY A 807 20.52 -6.09 -0.80
C GLY A 807 20.01 -7.53 -0.71
N TRP A 808 20.65 -8.42 0.07
CA TRP A 808 20.38 -9.86 0.04
C TRP A 808 20.39 -10.52 1.44
N ALA A 809 19.25 -10.49 2.14
CA ALA A 809 19.13 -10.98 3.52
C ALA A 809 19.51 -12.47 3.72
N ASN A 810 19.26 -13.34 2.75
CA ASN A 810 19.58 -14.78 2.84
C ASN A 810 20.77 -15.15 1.96
N ASN A 811 21.99 -14.98 2.50
CA ASN A 811 23.25 -15.35 1.83
C ASN A 811 23.41 -16.85 1.47
N LYS A 812 22.45 -17.71 1.78
CA LYS A 812 22.38 -19.11 1.31
C LYS A 812 21.51 -19.29 0.07
N ASP A 813 20.65 -18.33 -0.25
CA ASP A 813 19.82 -18.41 -1.46
C ASP A 813 20.64 -17.99 -2.69
N THR A 814 21.40 -18.95 -3.22
CA THR A 814 22.15 -18.81 -4.46
C THR A 814 21.34 -19.21 -5.70
N ALA A 815 20.00 -19.29 -5.62
CA ALA A 815 19.20 -19.75 -6.75
C ALA A 815 19.20 -18.75 -7.92
N GLN A 816 19.49 -19.25 -9.12
CA GLN A 816 19.52 -18.46 -10.36
C GLN A 816 18.13 -17.90 -10.70
N MET A 817 18.10 -16.70 -11.28
CA MET A 817 16.87 -16.10 -11.81
C MET A 817 16.59 -16.54 -13.24
N VAL A 818 15.32 -16.43 -13.62
CA VAL A 818 14.86 -16.73 -14.98
C VAL A 818 15.32 -15.70 -16.03
N THR A 819 15.56 -16.20 -17.24
CA THR A 819 15.84 -15.41 -18.44
C THR A 819 15.33 -16.14 -19.68
N ARG A 820 15.19 -15.44 -20.80
CA ARG A 820 14.74 -16.02 -22.08
C ARG A 820 15.74 -17.07 -22.58
N VAL A 821 15.24 -18.18 -23.11
CA VAL A 821 16.09 -19.20 -23.72
C VAL A 821 16.65 -18.66 -25.04
N SER A 822 17.98 -18.66 -25.18
CA SER A 822 18.67 -18.18 -26.38
C SER A 822 18.18 -18.91 -27.64
N GLY A 823 17.68 -18.16 -28.62
CA GLY A 823 17.16 -18.69 -29.88
C GLY A 823 15.69 -19.17 -29.84
N CYS A 824 14.99 -19.05 -28.72
CA CYS A 824 13.56 -19.33 -28.63
C CYS A 824 12.73 -18.11 -29.06
N ALA A 825 11.89 -18.30 -30.07
CA ALA A 825 10.91 -17.30 -30.51
C ALA A 825 9.67 -17.34 -29.60
N TYR A 826 9.73 -16.63 -28.48
CA TYR A 826 8.56 -16.38 -27.63
C TYR A 826 7.52 -15.52 -28.37
N PRO A 827 6.21 -15.68 -28.10
CA PRO A 827 5.22 -14.65 -28.46
C PRO A 827 5.49 -13.36 -27.68
N ASP A 828 4.83 -12.27 -28.08
CA ASP A 828 4.84 -11.04 -27.29
C ASP A 828 4.44 -11.27 -25.82
N THR A 829 5.05 -10.46 -24.96
CA THR A 829 4.97 -10.56 -23.50
C THR A 829 3.65 -10.01 -22.95
N TYR A 830 2.94 -9.18 -23.70
CA TYR A 830 1.71 -8.48 -23.28
C TYR A 830 0.50 -8.82 -24.14
N GLU A 831 0.68 -9.28 -25.39
CA GLU A 831 -0.43 -9.84 -26.17
C GLU A 831 -0.86 -11.22 -25.66
N GLY A 832 -2.11 -11.32 -25.19
CA GLY A 832 -2.73 -12.53 -24.61
C GLY A 832 -3.03 -13.66 -25.61
N GLY A 833 -2.19 -13.82 -26.63
CA GLY A 833 -2.36 -14.80 -27.71
C GLY A 833 -2.33 -16.25 -27.23
N THR A 834 -2.95 -17.13 -28.01
CA THR A 834 -3.13 -18.56 -27.64
C THR A 834 -2.12 -19.51 -28.28
N THR A 835 -1.32 -19.03 -29.23
CA THR A 835 -0.37 -19.83 -30.01
C THR A 835 0.92 -20.10 -29.21
N ILE A 836 1.12 -21.35 -28.80
CA ILE A 836 2.33 -21.82 -28.11
C ILE A 836 3.43 -22.18 -29.13
N PRO A 837 4.61 -21.55 -29.11
CA PRO A 837 5.70 -21.91 -30.02
C PRO A 837 6.41 -23.21 -29.60
N ALA A 838 6.51 -24.17 -30.52
CA ALA A 838 7.07 -25.50 -30.26
C ALA A 838 8.54 -25.51 -29.77
N ALA A 839 9.31 -24.44 -30.02
CA ALA A 839 10.68 -24.29 -29.52
C ALA A 839 10.73 -23.78 -28.07
N CYS A 840 9.72 -23.04 -27.62
CA CYS A 840 9.63 -22.43 -26.28
C CYS A 840 9.02 -23.39 -25.24
N ALA A 841 8.36 -24.44 -25.73
CA ALA A 841 7.88 -25.62 -25.00
C ALA A 841 9.03 -26.53 -24.48
N GLY A 842 10.09 -25.93 -23.93
CA GLY A 842 11.23 -26.64 -23.38
C GLY A 842 10.84 -27.48 -22.15
N ALA A 843 11.24 -28.76 -22.13
CA ALA A 843 10.85 -29.69 -21.07
C ALA A 843 11.19 -29.17 -19.66
N ALA A 844 10.28 -29.40 -18.70
CA ALA A 844 10.34 -28.93 -17.30
C ALA A 844 11.48 -29.58 -16.47
N LYS A 845 12.73 -29.35 -16.88
CA LYS A 845 13.98 -29.87 -16.28
C LYS A 845 14.72 -28.86 -15.40
N ALA A 846 14.05 -27.78 -15.03
CA ALA A 846 14.39 -26.97 -13.87
C ALA A 846 13.13 -26.82 -13.00
N ARG A 847 12.73 -27.90 -12.32
CA ARG A 847 11.75 -27.77 -11.23
C ARG A 847 12.37 -26.85 -10.17
N ARG A 848 11.76 -25.70 -9.91
CA ARG A 848 11.96 -24.95 -8.67
C ARG A 848 11.25 -25.68 -7.53
N THR A 849 11.67 -26.92 -7.26
CA THR A 849 11.37 -27.59 -5.99
C THR A 849 12.04 -26.77 -4.90
N VAL A 850 11.26 -25.89 -4.27
CA VAL A 850 11.60 -25.32 -2.96
C VAL A 850 11.90 -26.53 -2.07
N GLY A 851 13.15 -26.62 -1.62
CA GLY A 851 13.65 -27.84 -0.99
C GLY A 851 12.93 -28.12 0.32
N ALA A 852 12.14 -29.20 0.37
CA ALA A 852 11.61 -29.72 1.63
C ALA A 852 12.73 -30.10 2.62
N GLU A 853 13.93 -30.37 2.09
CA GLU A 853 15.20 -30.52 2.81
C GLU A 853 15.73 -29.15 3.30
N GLY A 854 14.97 -28.49 4.18
CA GLY A 854 15.37 -27.22 4.79
C GLY A 854 14.42 -26.76 5.89
N VAL A 855 13.11 -26.78 5.62
CA VAL A 855 12.06 -26.34 6.56
C VAL A 855 11.55 -27.52 7.41
N ALA A 856 12.47 -28.24 8.04
CA ALA A 856 12.10 -29.06 9.19
C ALA A 856 11.85 -28.11 10.37
N ALA A 857 10.60 -28.02 10.84
CA ALA A 857 10.28 -27.31 12.06
C ALA A 857 11.05 -27.93 13.22
N LYS A 858 12.08 -27.23 13.72
CA LYS A 858 12.80 -27.66 14.92
C LYS A 858 11.82 -27.64 16.09
N GLU A 859 11.84 -28.73 16.88
CA GLU A 859 11.04 -28.80 18.10
C GLU A 859 11.32 -27.58 19.00
N PRO A 860 10.29 -27.03 19.67
CA PRO A 860 10.44 -25.82 20.45
C PRO A 860 11.41 -26.04 21.62
N ILE A 861 12.58 -25.39 21.54
CA ILE A 861 13.49 -25.29 22.68
C ILE A 861 12.76 -24.46 23.75
N VAL A 862 12.29 -25.12 24.80
CA VAL A 862 11.64 -24.47 25.95
C VAL A 862 12.68 -23.66 26.69
N THR A 863 12.78 -22.37 26.37
CA THR A 863 13.48 -21.39 27.19
C THR A 863 12.74 -21.26 28.53
N PRO A 864 13.41 -21.46 29.68
CA PRO A 864 12.80 -21.16 30.97
C PRO A 864 12.39 -19.69 31.05
N PRO A 865 11.31 -19.34 31.78
CA PRO A 865 10.94 -17.94 31.99
C PRO A 865 12.10 -17.18 32.67
N PRO A 866 12.28 -15.88 32.37
CA PRO A 866 13.37 -15.09 32.91
C PRO A 866 13.30 -15.09 34.44
N VAL A 867 14.40 -15.53 35.08
CA VAL A 867 14.51 -15.56 36.54
C VAL A 867 14.39 -14.14 37.06
N SER A 868 13.37 -13.89 37.89
CA SER A 868 13.11 -12.58 38.48
C SER A 868 14.35 -12.08 39.21
N ALA A 869 14.84 -10.90 38.85
CA ALA A 869 15.99 -10.28 39.49
C ALA A 869 15.68 -9.99 40.98
N GLY A 870 16.07 -10.92 41.86
CA GLY A 870 15.87 -10.78 43.30
C GLY A 870 16.63 -9.57 43.84
N LYS A 871 15.93 -8.71 44.59
CA LYS A 871 16.55 -7.56 45.27
C LYS A 871 17.69 -8.05 46.16
N ARG A 872 18.95 -7.75 45.79
CA ARG A 872 20.05 -7.77 46.74
C ARG A 872 20.01 -6.49 47.55
N THR A 873 19.75 -6.63 48.84
CA THR A 873 20.05 -5.63 49.85
C THR A 873 21.51 -5.77 50.27
N VAL A 874 22.27 -4.69 50.12
CA VAL A 874 23.73 -4.55 50.36
C VAL A 874 24.59 -5.30 49.34
#